data_AF-A0AAW4DND9-F1
#
_entry.id   AF-A0AAW4DND9-F1
#
_cell.length_a   1.000
_cell.length_b   1.000
_cell.length_c   1.000
_cell.angle_alpha   90.00
_cell.angle_beta   90.00
_cell.angle_gamma   90.00
#
_symmetry.space_group_name_H-M   'P 1'
#
loop_
_entity.id
_entity.type
_entity.pdbx_description
1 polymer ?
#
loop_
_entity_poly.entity_id
_entity_poly.type
_entity_poly.pdbx_seq_one_letter_code
_entity_poly.pdbx_strand_id
1 'polypeptide(L)'
;MADNLVKVTHDNNGHFYRIKMDLAKEGSEIWDLTPYFKGRVGDNRFGLQVVWTYQGRLLDTTDMKPYIEGNVGNYSFDDKKDLQLAPDAATVRYTGNPSDCQSGGRATYYFPEQMFPRDGIFKGYIGLLDDRDDSSQPHISGVTVWFRVLPGIAQMGHACDVYVSELEKALQNFKETLRQHNIDYESQLNSNNATFQHQLQQVISDARNTYNSQVANSRDAMNALDAEVKANRAELTNINDHLAGVEQQIAIHDIVTIPQHQEDLKNISNAIDERLANVKTAPVAVENATTLQQQYPNGADGIFIAADTGHKWLWLSGQWTDCGQYQAIGISDELIQPIKRQQLIDEENIATNSNLINQHTDRIKENITHIQNLEGAGQLTDILITDQAGNHITDNYGNRIGGYKWLPLTDVTLTQAGLPADGQAVGEAITDILDPHAERYDIPVLYLYSELIPSLKDKSITLENKVKYKFPKYGISGVLKKLKVQGRTSAGLPEKNYTLNFDKKTTIFSDFGYQNKYVIKANYTDFSQAKNVVSAKVWGAVRHQHDAFETIQTNAGDYLTDEAGNHIQGICDPQLSISKTAGAIDGFPIALYVNDKFAGLYTFNIPKDGWMAKMPNKDGYAMVSVDWSSLDHQVDTTNTSDFGDVEIEFCGTKDTAWVQKSFNDLITALNQDYTDQSHFDMAIDPLLDLDSAIDYYCYSVLIDNIDGINSNFIFQTFDKTKWYIAAYDLDKTYGTTTDFETVIRPNSDNQNADLQQGIKRYGITFENMAKNSKLFSQLWKHHEDDVLNRTKELISTVMSPGEIACTFYDFTQKIPLALYNADAKRWSQKPYTSLLNSNQISLWYSQRINFIKQKYLSDKGEK
;
A
#
# COMPACT_ATOMS: atom_id res chain seq x y z
N MET A 1 1.15 41.50 -43.50
CA MET A 1 1.87 40.92 -44.66
C MET A 1 1.78 39.43 -44.52
N ALA A 2 1.44 38.70 -45.57
CA ALA A 2 1.20 37.26 -45.52
C ALA A 2 2.01 36.55 -46.61
N ASP A 3 2.11 35.23 -46.48
CA ASP A 3 2.54 34.26 -47.49
C ASP A 3 3.92 34.45 -48.11
N ASN A 4 4.91 33.81 -47.46
CA ASN A 4 6.03 33.18 -48.14
C ASN A 4 6.06 31.67 -47.83
N LEU A 5 4.91 31.01 -48.04
CA LEU A 5 4.82 29.54 -48.05
C LEU A 5 5.51 29.00 -49.32
N VAL A 6 6.50 28.12 -49.14
CA VAL A 6 7.22 27.50 -50.25
C VAL A 6 6.28 26.60 -51.04
N LYS A 7 5.89 27.03 -52.24
CA LYS A 7 5.17 26.17 -53.20
C LYS A 7 6.12 25.13 -53.77
N VAL A 8 5.99 23.88 -53.33
CA VAL A 8 6.57 22.72 -54.03
C VAL A 8 5.73 22.45 -55.28
N THR A 9 6.28 22.77 -56.46
CA THR A 9 5.63 22.52 -57.75
C THR A 9 6.26 21.31 -58.45
N HIS A 10 5.60 20.16 -58.38
CA HIS A 10 5.91 19.01 -59.25
C HIS A 10 5.16 19.17 -60.59
N ASP A 11 5.70 20.01 -61.48
CA ASP A 11 5.26 20.09 -62.87
C ASP A 11 6.20 19.27 -63.78
N ASN A 12 5.65 18.58 -64.77
CA ASN A 12 6.39 17.80 -65.77
C ASN A 12 6.29 18.37 -67.19
N ASN A 13 5.75 19.60 -67.34
CA ASN A 13 5.52 20.31 -68.60
C ASN A 13 4.64 19.53 -69.61
N GLY A 14 3.76 18.63 -69.11
CA GLY A 14 2.87 17.83 -69.95
C GLY A 14 3.55 16.66 -70.67
N HIS A 15 4.74 16.24 -70.23
CA HIS A 15 5.46 15.09 -70.79
C HIS A 15 5.27 13.84 -69.93
N PHE A 16 5.10 12.68 -70.57
CA PHE A 16 5.05 11.39 -69.85
C PHE A 16 6.37 11.09 -69.15
N TYR A 17 6.29 10.58 -67.92
CA TYR A 17 7.42 9.96 -67.25
C TYR A 17 7.92 8.78 -68.10
N ARG A 18 9.22 8.82 -68.43
CA ARG A 18 9.87 7.90 -69.35
C ARG A 18 10.75 6.92 -68.58
N ILE A 19 10.41 5.64 -68.64
CA ILE A 19 11.19 4.54 -68.08
C ILE A 19 11.89 3.80 -69.22
N LYS A 20 13.11 3.31 -69.02
CA LYS A 20 13.80 2.41 -69.96
C LYS A 20 13.77 0.98 -69.41
N MET A 21 13.41 -0.01 -70.23
CA MET A 21 13.35 -1.42 -69.86
C MET A 21 14.02 -2.28 -70.94
N ASP A 22 14.71 -3.36 -70.54
CA ASP A 22 15.32 -4.32 -71.48
C ASP A 22 14.59 -5.66 -71.46
N LEU A 23 14.33 -6.22 -72.64
CA LEU A 23 13.66 -7.50 -72.83
C LEU A 23 14.54 -8.73 -72.61
N ALA A 24 15.88 -8.59 -72.58
CA ALA A 24 16.80 -9.72 -72.64
C ALA A 24 16.97 -10.52 -71.33
N LYS A 25 16.40 -10.06 -70.21
CA LYS A 25 16.31 -10.75 -68.91
C LYS A 25 17.64 -11.35 -68.39
N GLU A 26 18.58 -10.48 -68.04
CA GLU A 26 19.67 -10.85 -67.13
C GLU A 26 19.14 -10.88 -65.69
N GLY A 27 18.62 -12.04 -65.25
CA GLY A 27 18.20 -12.28 -63.87
C GLY A 27 16.68 -12.33 -63.62
N SER A 28 16.31 -12.82 -62.44
CA SER A 28 14.92 -13.07 -62.00
C SER A 28 14.24 -11.82 -61.40
N GLU A 29 14.66 -10.62 -61.78
CA GLU A 29 14.36 -9.39 -61.04
C GLU A 29 12.96 -8.84 -61.33
N ILE A 30 12.24 -8.48 -60.27
CA ILE A 30 10.96 -7.76 -60.34
C ILE A 30 11.25 -6.26 -60.22
N TRP A 31 10.86 -5.48 -61.23
CA TRP A 31 11.14 -4.04 -61.27
C TRP A 31 10.11 -3.26 -60.44
N ASP A 32 10.57 -2.52 -59.44
CA ASP A 32 9.73 -1.53 -58.74
C ASP A 32 9.58 -0.27 -59.58
N LEU A 33 8.35 0.03 -60.00
CA LEU A 33 8.00 1.26 -60.68
C LEU A 33 7.39 2.31 -59.74
N THR A 34 7.18 2.02 -58.46
CA THR A 34 6.65 2.96 -57.45
C THR A 34 7.37 4.30 -57.37
N PRO A 35 8.71 4.41 -57.59
CA PRO A 35 9.39 5.71 -57.65
C PRO A 35 9.03 6.55 -58.89
N TYR A 36 8.57 5.90 -59.96
CA TYR A 36 8.42 6.48 -61.31
C TYR A 36 6.96 6.56 -61.81
N PHE A 37 6.08 5.71 -61.26
CA PHE A 37 4.69 5.57 -61.66
C PHE A 37 3.82 5.13 -60.47
N LYS A 38 2.66 5.79 -60.31
CA LYS A 38 1.62 5.45 -59.33
C LYS A 38 0.27 5.71 -60.00
N GLY A 39 -0.50 4.67 -60.28
CA GLY A 39 -1.87 4.81 -60.79
C GLY A 39 -2.85 5.07 -59.65
N ARG A 40 -4.00 5.69 -59.93
CA ARG A 40 -5.13 5.81 -59.00
C ARG A 40 -6.34 5.02 -59.47
N VAL A 41 -7.19 4.63 -58.52
CA VAL A 41 -8.52 4.10 -58.83
C VAL A 41 -9.34 5.13 -59.61
N GLY A 42 -9.75 4.79 -60.82
CA GLY A 42 -10.52 5.69 -61.69
C GLY A 42 -9.69 6.76 -62.44
N ASP A 43 -8.36 6.64 -62.49
CA ASP A 43 -7.60 7.36 -63.52
C ASP A 43 -8.10 6.95 -64.92
N ASN A 44 -8.25 7.92 -65.83
CA ASN A 44 -8.73 7.69 -67.20
C ASN A 44 -7.79 8.37 -68.21
N ARG A 45 -7.32 7.61 -69.21
CA ARG A 45 -6.33 8.00 -70.24
C ARG A 45 -4.97 8.46 -69.69
N PHE A 46 -4.63 8.11 -68.46
CA PHE A 46 -3.30 8.38 -67.91
C PHE A 46 -2.25 7.47 -68.57
N GLY A 47 -1.07 8.01 -68.86
CA GLY A 47 -0.08 7.37 -69.72
C GLY A 47 1.26 7.09 -69.03
N LEU A 48 1.78 5.88 -69.22
CA LEU A 48 3.19 5.54 -68.94
C LEU A 48 3.96 5.41 -70.27
N GLN A 49 5.14 6.00 -70.40
CA GLN A 49 6.00 5.79 -71.58
C GLN A 49 7.20 4.89 -71.23
N VAL A 50 7.33 3.77 -71.94
CA VAL A 50 8.49 2.88 -71.86
C VAL A 50 9.35 3.04 -73.13
N VAL A 51 10.67 3.03 -72.94
CA VAL A 51 11.65 2.84 -74.01
C VAL A 51 12.22 1.43 -73.90
N TRP A 52 11.89 0.59 -74.88
CA TRP A 52 12.29 -0.80 -74.93
C TRP A 52 13.66 -0.98 -75.59
N THR A 53 14.53 -1.74 -74.92
CA THR A 53 15.75 -2.29 -75.50
C THR A 53 15.72 -3.82 -75.49
N TYR A 54 16.59 -4.43 -76.30
CA TYR A 54 16.91 -5.85 -76.24
C TYR A 54 18.44 -5.98 -76.29
N GLN A 55 19.04 -6.58 -75.25
CA GLN A 55 20.49 -6.70 -75.09
C GLN A 55 21.20 -5.33 -75.20
N GLY A 56 20.63 -4.32 -74.53
CA GLY A 56 21.09 -2.93 -74.51
C GLY A 56 20.82 -2.12 -75.79
N ARG A 57 20.45 -2.77 -76.89
CA ARG A 57 20.17 -2.14 -78.19
C ARG A 57 18.72 -1.69 -78.29
N LEU A 58 18.47 -0.57 -78.97
CA LEU A 58 17.12 -0.04 -79.17
C LEU A 58 16.28 -1.00 -80.00
N LEU A 59 15.16 -1.46 -79.43
CA LEU A 59 14.18 -2.28 -80.13
C LEU A 59 13.40 -1.39 -81.11
N ASP A 60 12.99 -1.93 -82.27
CA ASP A 60 11.93 -1.28 -83.03
C ASP A 60 10.57 -1.83 -82.61
N THR A 61 9.71 -0.95 -82.11
CA THR A 61 8.37 -1.27 -81.62
C THR A 61 7.28 -0.91 -82.62
N THR A 62 7.65 -0.44 -83.82
CA THR A 62 6.70 -0.11 -84.89
C THR A 62 5.80 -1.31 -85.22
N ASP A 63 4.51 -1.03 -85.36
CA ASP A 63 3.40 -1.98 -85.56
C ASP A 63 3.13 -2.99 -84.41
N MET A 64 3.86 -2.92 -83.29
CA MET A 64 3.57 -3.69 -82.06
C MET A 64 2.59 -2.93 -81.14
N LYS A 65 1.91 -3.63 -80.23
CA LYS A 65 0.92 -3.04 -79.30
C LYS A 65 1.45 -3.00 -77.86
N PRO A 66 1.26 -1.91 -77.08
CA PRO A 66 1.58 -1.90 -75.65
C PRO A 66 0.67 -2.89 -74.88
N TYR A 67 1.24 -3.76 -74.03
CA TYR A 67 0.49 -4.76 -73.27
C TYR A 67 0.86 -4.75 -71.77
N ILE A 68 -0.13 -4.88 -70.89
CA ILE A 68 0.08 -5.07 -69.44
C ILE A 68 -0.98 -6.03 -68.88
N GLU A 69 -0.59 -6.87 -67.92
CA GLU A 69 -1.49 -7.79 -67.20
C GLU A 69 -0.97 -8.07 -65.79
N GLY A 70 -1.88 -8.19 -64.81
CA GLY A 70 -1.51 -8.50 -63.43
C GLY A 70 -2.70 -8.50 -62.49
N ASN A 71 -2.42 -8.48 -61.19
CA ASN A 71 -3.43 -8.40 -60.13
C ASN A 71 -3.23 -7.11 -59.31
N VAL A 72 -4.35 -6.55 -58.82
CA VAL A 72 -4.39 -5.32 -58.01
C VAL A 72 -5.12 -5.57 -56.70
N GLY A 73 -4.48 -5.27 -55.58
CA GLY A 73 -5.14 -5.27 -54.27
C GLY A 73 -4.19 -5.21 -53.08
N ASN A 74 -4.71 -5.66 -51.93
CA ASN A 74 -3.97 -5.79 -50.68
C ASN A 74 -2.77 -6.74 -50.84
N TYR A 75 -1.73 -6.53 -50.03
CA TYR A 75 -0.48 -7.26 -50.13
C TYR A 75 0.15 -7.52 -48.75
N SER A 76 1.05 -8.48 -48.72
CA SER A 76 1.97 -8.74 -47.62
C SER A 76 3.37 -9.04 -48.17
N PHE A 77 4.33 -9.23 -47.27
CA PHE A 77 5.59 -9.88 -47.58
C PHE A 77 5.64 -11.20 -46.82
N ASP A 78 6.28 -12.22 -47.39
CA ASP A 78 6.56 -13.48 -46.69
C ASP A 78 7.91 -13.46 -45.94
N ASP A 79 8.28 -14.57 -45.33
CA ASP A 79 9.52 -14.73 -44.55
C ASP A 79 10.81 -14.49 -45.36
N LYS A 80 10.73 -14.52 -46.70
CA LYS A 80 11.85 -14.21 -47.61
C LYS A 80 11.84 -12.77 -48.09
N LYS A 81 10.82 -12.00 -47.67
CA LYS A 81 10.48 -10.65 -48.14
C LYS A 81 9.97 -10.61 -49.59
N ASP A 82 9.52 -11.73 -50.14
CA ASP A 82 8.86 -11.74 -51.45
C ASP A 82 7.46 -11.12 -51.35
N LEU A 83 7.13 -10.23 -52.28
CA LEU A 83 5.85 -9.52 -52.35
C LEU A 83 4.71 -10.49 -52.70
N GLN A 84 3.78 -10.71 -51.78
CA GLN A 84 2.58 -11.55 -51.99
C GLN A 84 1.32 -10.69 -52.07
N LEU A 85 0.42 -10.99 -53.01
CA LEU A 85 -0.90 -10.36 -53.08
C LEU A 85 -1.94 -11.20 -52.34
N ALA A 86 -2.93 -10.52 -51.76
CA ALA A 86 -4.05 -11.16 -51.09
C ALA A 86 -4.91 -12.00 -52.09
N PRO A 87 -5.54 -13.10 -51.66
CA PRO A 87 -6.31 -13.99 -52.54
C PRO A 87 -7.50 -13.34 -53.27
N ASP A 88 -7.94 -12.15 -52.84
CA ASP A 88 -9.05 -11.40 -53.42
C ASP A 88 -8.62 -10.30 -54.42
N ALA A 89 -7.32 -10.19 -54.71
CA ALA A 89 -6.76 -9.17 -55.60
C ALA A 89 -7.27 -9.30 -57.05
N ALA A 90 -7.85 -8.22 -57.58
CA ALA A 90 -8.54 -8.20 -58.86
C ALA A 90 -7.57 -8.30 -60.05
N THR A 91 -7.79 -9.25 -60.96
CA THR A 91 -7.03 -9.33 -62.22
C THR A 91 -7.39 -8.18 -63.17
N VAL A 92 -6.39 -7.57 -63.78
CA VAL A 92 -6.52 -6.46 -64.73
C VAL A 92 -5.63 -6.68 -65.95
N ARG A 93 -6.07 -6.23 -67.12
CA ARG A 93 -5.35 -6.36 -68.40
C ARG A 93 -5.64 -5.14 -69.27
N TYR A 94 -4.63 -4.62 -69.96
CA TYR A 94 -4.78 -3.62 -71.01
C TYR A 94 -3.93 -3.98 -72.24
N THR A 95 -4.45 -3.62 -73.41
CA THR A 95 -3.78 -3.74 -74.71
C THR A 95 -4.07 -2.47 -75.51
N GLY A 96 -3.01 -1.78 -75.93
CA GLY A 96 -3.08 -0.55 -76.72
C GLY A 96 -3.11 -0.79 -78.22
N ASN A 97 -2.98 0.31 -78.97
CA ASN A 97 -3.00 0.31 -80.43
C ASN A 97 -1.57 0.33 -81.00
N PRO A 98 -1.36 -0.11 -82.26
CA PRO A 98 -0.05 0.02 -82.92
C PRO A 98 0.45 1.48 -83.00
N SER A 99 -0.46 2.45 -83.08
CA SER A 99 -0.17 3.89 -83.07
C SER A 99 0.42 4.41 -81.76
N ASP A 100 0.29 3.65 -80.68
CA ASP A 100 0.82 3.99 -79.36
C ASP A 100 2.30 3.57 -79.22
N CYS A 101 2.82 2.85 -80.22
CA CYS A 101 4.22 2.52 -80.41
C CYS A 101 4.84 3.33 -81.56
N GLN A 102 6.15 3.62 -81.46
CA GLN A 102 6.88 4.46 -82.42
C GLN A 102 8.30 3.94 -82.66
N SER A 103 8.82 4.19 -83.87
CA SER A 103 10.20 3.92 -84.25
C SER A 103 11.20 4.49 -83.24
N GLY A 104 12.23 3.72 -82.91
CA GLY A 104 13.14 4.04 -81.82
C GLY A 104 12.62 3.61 -80.43
N GLY A 105 11.88 2.51 -80.39
CA GLY A 105 11.62 1.71 -79.19
C GLY A 105 10.63 2.29 -78.19
N ARG A 106 9.79 3.25 -78.59
CA ARG A 106 8.88 3.94 -77.65
C ARG A 106 7.51 3.32 -77.70
N ALA A 107 6.97 2.94 -76.54
CA ALA A 107 5.60 2.50 -76.36
C ALA A 107 4.92 3.31 -75.24
N THR A 108 3.69 3.78 -75.46
CA THR A 108 2.93 4.53 -74.46
C THR A 108 1.64 3.80 -74.08
N TYR A 109 1.51 3.50 -72.79
CA TYR A 109 0.44 2.68 -72.22
C TYR A 109 -0.65 3.61 -71.68
N TYR A 110 -1.70 3.86 -72.47
CA TYR A 110 -2.83 4.71 -72.10
C TYR A 110 -3.87 3.91 -71.30
N PHE A 111 -3.74 3.92 -69.98
CA PHE A 111 -4.61 3.13 -69.12
C PHE A 111 -6.07 3.65 -69.18
N PRO A 112 -7.06 2.78 -69.47
CA PRO A 112 -8.46 3.17 -69.51
C PRO A 112 -9.01 3.43 -68.11
N GLU A 113 -10.16 4.11 -68.04
CA GLU A 113 -10.94 4.17 -66.81
C GLU A 113 -11.15 2.77 -66.21
N GLN A 114 -11.03 2.66 -64.88
CA GLN A 114 -11.15 1.39 -64.13
C GLN A 114 -10.02 0.36 -64.36
N MET A 115 -8.95 0.68 -65.11
CA MET A 115 -7.76 -0.20 -65.24
C MET A 115 -7.18 -0.62 -63.90
N PHE A 116 -7.31 0.24 -62.87
CA PHE A 116 -7.02 -0.11 -61.49
C PHE A 116 -8.33 -0.01 -60.69
N PRO A 117 -8.99 -1.13 -60.35
CA PRO A 117 -10.35 -1.15 -59.80
C PRO A 117 -10.41 -0.97 -58.27
N ARG A 118 -9.26 -1.04 -57.58
CA ARG A 118 -9.10 -0.85 -56.14
C ARG A 118 -7.67 -0.40 -55.84
N ASP A 119 -7.43 0.17 -54.66
CA ASP A 119 -6.10 0.55 -54.19
C ASP A 119 -5.27 -0.64 -53.66
N GLY A 120 -3.98 -0.38 -53.39
CA GLY A 120 -3.00 -1.37 -52.93
C GLY A 120 -1.77 -1.43 -53.85
N ILE A 121 -1.44 -2.63 -54.34
CA ILE A 121 -0.31 -2.87 -55.25
C ILE A 121 -0.82 -3.51 -56.54
N PHE A 122 -0.39 -3.00 -57.68
CA PHE A 122 -0.35 -3.79 -58.92
C PHE A 122 0.92 -4.65 -58.89
N LYS A 123 0.78 -5.97 -59.03
CA LYS A 123 1.89 -6.88 -59.34
C LYS A 123 1.55 -7.64 -60.61
N GLY A 124 2.45 -7.63 -61.58
CA GLY A 124 2.18 -8.24 -62.89
C GLY A 124 3.33 -8.09 -63.86
N TYR A 125 2.98 -7.98 -65.13
CA TYR A 125 3.88 -7.99 -66.27
C TYR A 125 3.52 -6.83 -67.21
N ILE A 126 4.53 -6.12 -67.72
CA ILE A 126 4.39 -5.10 -68.78
C ILE A 126 5.30 -5.47 -69.95
N GLY A 127 4.81 -5.26 -71.18
CA GLY A 127 5.50 -5.69 -72.39
C GLY A 127 4.86 -5.19 -73.68
N LEU A 128 5.20 -5.87 -74.75
CA LEU A 128 4.73 -5.64 -76.10
C LEU A 128 4.02 -6.89 -76.61
N LEU A 129 2.88 -6.69 -77.27
CA LEU A 129 2.13 -7.70 -78.00
C LEU A 129 2.44 -7.57 -79.50
N ASP A 130 2.79 -8.67 -80.13
CA ASP A 130 2.99 -8.83 -81.57
C ASP A 130 1.99 -9.87 -82.10
N ASP A 131 1.07 -9.42 -82.95
CA ASP A 131 0.00 -10.22 -83.55
C ASP A 131 -0.05 -10.08 -85.08
N ARG A 132 1.10 -9.75 -85.70
CA ARG A 132 1.22 -9.43 -87.13
C ARG A 132 1.21 -10.63 -88.09
N ASP A 133 1.54 -11.83 -87.61
CA ASP A 133 1.72 -13.04 -88.43
C ASP A 133 0.42 -13.89 -88.58
N ASP A 134 -0.74 -13.35 -88.23
CA ASP A 134 -2.07 -14.01 -88.32
C ASP A 134 -2.15 -15.37 -87.58
N SER A 135 -1.24 -15.57 -86.61
CA SER A 135 -1.13 -16.81 -85.84
C SER A 135 -2.22 -16.88 -84.75
N SER A 136 -2.70 -18.09 -84.46
CA SER A 136 -3.72 -18.30 -83.42
C SER A 136 -3.20 -18.13 -81.97
N GLN A 137 -1.96 -17.64 -81.80
CA GLN A 137 -1.31 -17.36 -80.52
C GLN A 137 -0.35 -16.17 -80.68
N PRO A 138 -0.76 -14.94 -80.35
CA PRO A 138 0.10 -13.76 -80.50
C PRO A 138 1.23 -13.75 -79.46
N HIS A 139 2.35 -13.13 -79.80
CA HIS A 139 3.57 -13.17 -78.99
C HIS A 139 3.66 -11.98 -78.04
N ILE A 140 4.02 -12.24 -76.77
CA ILE A 140 3.99 -11.27 -75.67
C ILE A 140 5.38 -11.22 -75.00
N SER A 141 6.12 -10.11 -75.19
CA SER A 141 7.53 -9.95 -74.77
C SER A 141 7.72 -8.74 -73.83
N GLY A 142 8.26 -8.98 -72.62
CA GLY A 142 8.24 -7.99 -71.54
C GLY A 142 8.80 -8.46 -70.19
N VAL A 143 8.65 -7.64 -69.15
CA VAL A 143 9.25 -7.80 -67.81
C VAL A 143 8.21 -7.79 -66.68
N THR A 144 8.54 -8.40 -65.55
CA THR A 144 7.71 -8.42 -64.34
C THR A 144 7.91 -7.13 -63.55
N VAL A 145 6.81 -6.48 -63.17
CA VAL A 145 6.81 -5.16 -62.51
C VAL A 145 5.84 -5.13 -61.33
N TRP A 146 6.08 -4.19 -60.41
CA TRP A 146 5.08 -3.77 -59.44
C TRP A 146 5.05 -2.25 -59.27
N PHE A 147 3.92 -1.72 -58.82
CA PHE A 147 3.79 -0.33 -58.37
C PHE A 147 2.59 -0.17 -57.44
N ARG A 148 2.61 0.89 -56.63
CA ARG A 148 1.46 1.28 -55.80
C ARG A 148 0.31 1.80 -56.65
N VAL A 149 -0.88 1.25 -56.41
CA VAL A 149 -2.16 1.85 -56.81
C VAL A 149 -2.72 2.61 -55.63
N LEU A 150 -2.98 3.89 -55.83
CA LEU A 150 -3.52 4.80 -54.83
C LEU A 150 -5.06 4.82 -54.88
N PRO A 151 -5.75 5.18 -53.78
CA PRO A 151 -7.18 5.51 -53.83
C PRO A 151 -7.46 6.67 -54.80
N GLY A 152 -8.75 6.86 -55.14
CA GLY A 152 -9.18 7.57 -56.34
C GLY A 152 -9.01 9.09 -56.39
N ILE A 153 -10.09 9.83 -56.70
CA ILE A 153 -10.02 11.26 -57.05
C ILE A 153 -9.33 12.06 -55.94
N ALA A 154 -8.17 12.62 -56.25
CA ALA A 154 -7.33 13.38 -55.33
C ALA A 154 -7.94 14.77 -55.03
N GLN A 155 -8.97 14.83 -54.19
CA GLN A 155 -9.40 16.05 -53.55
C GLN A 155 -8.34 16.50 -52.53
N MET A 156 -8.03 17.79 -52.45
CA MET A 156 -6.92 18.29 -51.61
C MET A 156 -7.15 18.20 -50.09
N GLY A 157 -8.26 17.61 -49.64
CA GLY A 157 -8.45 17.13 -48.26
C GLY A 157 -7.91 15.71 -48.02
N HIS A 158 -7.91 14.83 -49.03
CA HIS A 158 -7.65 13.40 -48.85
C HIS A 158 -6.20 13.04 -48.47
N ALA A 159 -5.25 13.96 -48.55
CA ALA A 159 -3.93 13.76 -47.93
C ALA A 159 -4.02 13.76 -46.39
N CYS A 160 -4.90 14.61 -45.84
CA CYS A 160 -5.32 14.48 -44.44
C CYS A 160 -6.22 13.27 -44.27
N ASP A 161 -7.22 13.01 -45.13
CA ASP A 161 -8.17 11.90 -44.86
C ASP A 161 -7.54 10.50 -44.98
N VAL A 162 -6.48 10.29 -45.78
CA VAL A 162 -5.73 9.03 -45.73
C VAL A 162 -4.95 8.93 -44.42
N TYR A 163 -4.26 9.99 -43.99
CA TYR A 163 -3.59 10.01 -42.68
C TYR A 163 -4.57 9.88 -41.51
N VAL A 164 -5.76 10.49 -41.60
CA VAL A 164 -6.83 10.43 -40.61
C VAL A 164 -7.54 9.08 -40.66
N SER A 165 -7.70 8.44 -41.83
CA SER A 165 -8.27 7.09 -41.91
C SER A 165 -7.30 6.00 -41.47
N GLU A 166 -5.98 6.18 -41.65
CA GLU A 166 -4.96 5.31 -41.07
C GLU A 166 -4.77 5.62 -39.57
N LEU A 167 -4.91 6.87 -39.12
CA LEU A 167 -5.00 7.22 -37.70
C LEU A 167 -6.33 6.74 -37.07
N GLU A 168 -7.43 6.67 -37.82
CA GLU A 168 -8.72 6.17 -37.35
C GLU A 168 -8.76 4.65 -37.40
N LYS A 169 -8.12 3.98 -38.36
CA LYS A 169 -7.82 2.55 -38.30
C LYS A 169 -6.88 2.26 -37.15
N ALA A 170 -5.80 3.01 -36.96
CA ALA A 170 -4.91 2.84 -35.82
C ALA A 170 -5.65 3.10 -34.50
N LEU A 171 -6.50 4.12 -34.42
CA LEU A 171 -7.33 4.44 -33.27
C LEU A 171 -8.45 3.43 -33.04
N GLN A 172 -9.04 2.83 -34.08
CA GLN A 172 -10.04 1.77 -33.96
C GLN A 172 -9.37 0.44 -33.59
N ASN A 173 -8.24 0.09 -34.21
CA ASN A 173 -7.42 -1.05 -33.81
C ASN A 173 -6.92 -0.87 -32.37
N PHE A 174 -6.54 0.34 -31.95
CA PHE A 174 -6.15 0.65 -30.58
C PHE A 174 -7.33 0.67 -29.61
N LYS A 175 -8.49 1.21 -30.00
CA LYS A 175 -9.75 1.11 -29.23
C LYS A 175 -10.22 -0.34 -29.09
N GLU A 176 -10.04 -1.15 -30.13
CA GLU A 176 -10.42 -2.56 -30.16
C GLU A 176 -9.41 -3.42 -29.39
N THR A 177 -8.12 -3.10 -29.47
CA THR A 177 -7.08 -3.66 -28.61
C THR A 177 -7.31 -3.27 -27.15
N LEU A 178 -7.71 -2.04 -26.86
CA LEU A 178 -8.11 -1.60 -25.51
C LEU A 178 -9.44 -2.24 -25.07
N ARG A 179 -10.41 -2.44 -25.97
CA ARG A 179 -11.69 -3.12 -25.68
C ARG A 179 -11.43 -4.58 -25.36
N GLN A 180 -10.59 -5.25 -26.15
CA GLN A 180 -10.22 -6.64 -25.93
C GLN A 180 -9.33 -6.77 -24.69
N HIS A 181 -8.33 -5.92 -24.49
CA HIS A 181 -7.55 -5.85 -23.26
C HIS A 181 -8.43 -5.59 -22.04
N ASN A 182 -9.43 -4.71 -22.12
CA ASN A 182 -10.38 -4.48 -21.03
C ASN A 182 -11.28 -5.69 -20.79
N ILE A 183 -11.69 -6.42 -21.82
CA ILE A 183 -12.45 -7.68 -21.68
C ILE A 183 -11.57 -8.79 -21.11
N ASP A 184 -10.31 -8.89 -21.52
CA ASP A 184 -9.34 -9.86 -21.02
C ASP A 184 -8.97 -9.53 -19.57
N TYR A 185 -8.83 -8.25 -19.22
CA TYR A 185 -8.62 -7.74 -17.87
C TYR A 185 -9.86 -7.95 -17.00
N GLU A 186 -11.07 -7.64 -17.48
CA GLU A 186 -12.32 -7.95 -16.78
C GLU A 186 -12.51 -9.45 -16.62
N SER A 187 -12.15 -10.28 -17.61
CA SER A 187 -12.21 -11.73 -17.53
C SER A 187 -11.19 -12.29 -16.54
N GLN A 188 -9.97 -11.75 -16.51
CA GLN A 188 -8.95 -12.07 -15.51
C GLN A 188 -9.38 -11.62 -14.11
N LEU A 189 -9.91 -10.39 -13.97
CA LEU A 189 -10.36 -9.84 -12.70
C LEU A 189 -11.60 -10.59 -12.18
N ASN A 190 -12.52 -11.00 -13.05
CA ASN A 190 -13.64 -11.87 -12.72
C ASN A 190 -13.20 -13.31 -12.39
N SER A 191 -12.18 -13.85 -13.06
CA SER A 191 -11.62 -15.18 -12.76
C SER A 191 -10.84 -15.17 -11.43
N ASN A 192 -10.09 -14.11 -11.17
CA ASN A 192 -9.37 -13.88 -9.92
C ASN A 192 -10.36 -13.63 -8.77
N ASN A 193 -11.43 -12.85 -9.00
CA ASN A 193 -12.53 -12.70 -8.05
C ASN A 193 -13.26 -14.03 -7.81
N ALA A 194 -13.54 -14.84 -8.83
CA ALA A 194 -14.15 -16.15 -8.65
C ALA A 194 -13.25 -17.09 -7.84
N THR A 195 -11.94 -17.08 -8.11
CA THR A 195 -10.94 -17.85 -7.36
C THR A 195 -10.83 -17.37 -5.92
N PHE A 196 -10.78 -16.05 -5.69
CA PHE A 196 -10.75 -15.44 -4.36
C PHE A 196 -12.03 -15.69 -3.58
N GLN A 197 -13.20 -15.59 -4.21
CA GLN A 197 -14.49 -15.94 -3.61
C GLN A 197 -14.59 -17.43 -3.28
N HIS A 198 -14.05 -18.32 -4.12
CA HIS A 198 -13.96 -19.75 -3.81
C HIS A 198 -13.04 -20.01 -2.61
N GLN A 199 -11.85 -19.42 -2.59
CA GLN A 199 -10.91 -19.51 -1.46
C GLN A 199 -11.52 -18.93 -0.17
N LEU A 200 -12.20 -17.79 -0.25
CA LEU A 200 -12.90 -17.16 0.87
C LEU A 200 -14.06 -18.04 1.38
N GLN A 201 -14.84 -18.64 0.47
CA GLN A 201 -15.90 -19.59 0.84
C GLN A 201 -15.34 -20.89 1.45
N GLN A 202 -14.18 -21.38 0.99
CA GLN A 202 -13.47 -22.49 1.62
C GLN A 202 -13.02 -22.11 3.04
N VAL A 203 -12.33 -20.97 3.23
CA VAL A 203 -11.90 -20.51 4.56
C VAL A 203 -13.09 -20.29 5.50
N ILE A 204 -14.20 -19.72 5.02
CA ILE A 204 -15.45 -19.57 5.80
C ILE A 204 -16.08 -20.94 6.12
N SER A 205 -16.06 -21.89 5.18
CA SER A 205 -16.54 -23.26 5.38
C SER A 205 -15.70 -23.98 6.42
N ASP A 206 -14.38 -23.93 6.32
CA ASP A 206 -13.44 -24.64 7.18
C ASP A 206 -13.42 -24.03 8.60
N ALA A 207 -13.51 -22.70 8.71
CA ALA A 207 -13.74 -22.02 9.98
C ALA A 207 -15.08 -22.42 10.61
N ARG A 208 -16.16 -22.47 9.82
CA ARG A 208 -17.50 -22.92 10.30
C ARG A 208 -17.49 -24.38 10.72
N ASN A 209 -16.84 -25.26 9.97
CA ASN A 209 -16.73 -26.69 10.27
C ASN A 209 -15.88 -26.91 11.54
N THR A 210 -14.79 -26.15 11.70
CA THR A 210 -13.96 -26.15 12.92
C THR A 210 -14.76 -25.67 14.12
N TYR A 211 -15.47 -24.53 14.00
CA TYR A 211 -16.33 -24.01 15.05
C TYR A 211 -17.46 -24.98 15.43
N ASN A 212 -18.18 -25.53 14.44
CA ASN A 212 -19.23 -26.52 14.68
C ASN A 212 -18.68 -27.78 15.38
N SER A 213 -17.47 -28.22 15.02
CA SER A 213 -16.81 -29.37 15.67
C SER A 213 -16.39 -29.05 17.11
N GLN A 214 -15.89 -27.84 17.38
CA GLN A 214 -15.59 -27.38 18.73
C GLN A 214 -16.86 -27.28 19.58
N VAL A 215 -17.94 -26.69 19.05
CA VAL A 215 -19.23 -26.58 19.74
C VAL A 215 -19.86 -27.97 19.98
N ALA A 216 -19.73 -28.92 19.06
CA ALA A 216 -20.14 -30.31 19.27
C ALA A 216 -19.34 -30.96 20.40
N ASN A 217 -18.01 -30.88 20.37
CA ASN A 217 -17.13 -31.42 21.42
C ASN A 217 -17.43 -30.79 22.79
N SER A 218 -17.65 -29.47 22.86
CA SER A 218 -18.04 -28.77 24.09
C SER A 218 -19.42 -29.21 24.58
N ARG A 219 -20.39 -29.41 23.67
CA ARG A 219 -21.72 -29.92 24.00
C ARG A 219 -21.64 -31.34 24.55
N ASP A 220 -20.84 -32.22 23.96
CA ASP A 220 -20.70 -33.59 24.42
C ASP A 220 -19.93 -33.69 25.75
N ALA A 221 -18.96 -32.80 25.98
CA ALA A 221 -18.36 -32.61 27.31
C ALA A 221 -19.39 -32.12 28.35
N MET A 222 -20.29 -31.20 27.99
CA MET A 222 -21.39 -30.78 28.88
C MET A 222 -22.42 -31.89 29.11
N ASN A 223 -22.74 -32.71 28.10
CA ASN A 223 -23.61 -33.88 28.24
C ASN A 223 -23.00 -34.92 29.20
N ALA A 224 -21.68 -35.16 29.10
CA ALA A 224 -20.95 -36.05 30.00
C ALA A 224 -20.94 -35.51 31.45
N LEU A 225 -20.69 -34.22 31.63
CA LEU A 225 -20.72 -33.57 32.94
C LEU A 225 -22.12 -33.58 33.58
N ASP A 226 -23.19 -33.37 32.79
CA ASP A 226 -24.57 -33.51 33.25
C ASP A 226 -24.92 -34.95 33.64
N ALA A 227 -24.41 -35.95 32.90
CA ALA A 227 -24.54 -37.36 33.28
C ALA A 227 -23.80 -37.69 34.59
N GLU A 228 -22.59 -37.15 34.78
CA GLU A 228 -21.81 -37.29 36.03
C GLU A 228 -22.51 -36.58 37.21
N VAL A 229 -23.03 -35.37 37.03
CA VAL A 229 -23.83 -34.65 38.03
C VAL A 229 -25.12 -35.42 38.37
N LYS A 230 -25.74 -36.10 37.41
CA LYS A 230 -26.91 -36.98 37.65
C LYS A 230 -26.52 -38.25 38.42
N ALA A 231 -25.37 -38.86 38.11
CA ALA A 231 -24.85 -39.98 38.88
C ALA A 231 -24.56 -39.58 40.34
N ASN A 232 -23.86 -38.46 40.56
CA ASN A 232 -23.56 -37.94 41.88
C ASN A 232 -24.84 -37.58 42.67
N ARG A 233 -25.89 -37.09 42.01
CA ARG A 233 -27.21 -36.88 42.63
C ARG A 233 -27.91 -38.20 42.99
N ALA A 234 -27.78 -39.24 42.17
CA ALA A 234 -28.30 -40.56 42.48
C ALA A 234 -27.55 -41.21 43.65
N GLU A 235 -26.22 -41.05 43.74
CA GLU A 235 -25.44 -41.47 44.90
C GLU A 235 -25.82 -40.70 46.18
N LEU A 236 -25.98 -39.38 46.12
CA LEU A 236 -26.51 -38.59 47.24
C LEU A 236 -27.92 -39.04 47.67
N THR A 237 -28.76 -39.47 46.71
CA THR A 237 -30.08 -40.04 47.02
C THR A 237 -29.94 -41.39 47.72
N ASN A 238 -29.12 -42.30 47.19
CA ASN A 238 -28.81 -43.58 47.84
C ASN A 238 -28.21 -43.41 49.24
N ILE A 239 -27.36 -42.39 49.46
CA ILE A 239 -26.77 -42.07 50.77
C ILE A 239 -27.86 -41.58 51.74
N ASN A 240 -28.78 -40.72 51.28
CA ASN A 240 -29.92 -40.29 52.09
C ASN A 240 -30.88 -41.45 52.42
N ASP A 241 -31.16 -42.33 51.45
CA ASP A 241 -31.99 -43.52 51.67
C ASP A 241 -31.31 -44.52 52.62
N HIS A 242 -29.98 -44.64 52.57
CA HIS A 242 -29.21 -45.46 53.50
C HIS A 242 -29.16 -44.83 54.91
N LEU A 243 -29.04 -43.51 55.01
CA LEU A 243 -29.12 -42.78 56.28
C LEU A 243 -30.50 -42.93 56.92
N ALA A 244 -31.58 -42.72 56.15
CA ALA A 244 -32.95 -42.96 56.60
C ALA A 244 -33.19 -44.43 56.97
N GLY A 245 -32.56 -45.37 56.25
CA GLY A 245 -32.54 -46.79 56.59
C GLY A 245 -31.83 -47.10 57.91
N VAL A 246 -30.73 -46.40 58.22
CA VAL A 246 -30.02 -46.49 59.51
C VAL A 246 -30.83 -45.84 60.64
N GLU A 247 -31.47 -44.70 60.41
CA GLU A 247 -32.41 -44.08 61.36
C GLU A 247 -33.61 -44.99 61.64
N GLN A 248 -34.16 -45.65 60.61
CA GLN A 248 -35.18 -46.67 60.79
C GLN A 248 -34.65 -47.91 61.53
N GLN A 249 -33.42 -48.38 61.28
CA GLN A 249 -32.84 -49.48 62.06
C GLN A 249 -32.63 -49.11 63.53
N ILE A 250 -32.23 -47.87 63.83
CA ILE A 250 -32.14 -47.36 65.20
C ILE A 250 -33.52 -47.39 65.88
N ALA A 251 -34.58 -46.96 65.18
CA ALA A 251 -35.95 -46.96 65.70
C ALA A 251 -36.62 -48.35 65.77
N ILE A 252 -36.27 -49.28 64.87
CA ILE A 252 -36.88 -50.63 64.76
C ILE A 252 -36.17 -51.65 65.66
N HIS A 253 -34.87 -51.51 65.87
CA HIS A 253 -34.08 -52.38 66.76
C HIS A 253 -33.85 -51.77 68.15
N ASP A 254 -34.53 -50.67 68.46
CA ASP A 254 -34.50 -49.97 69.75
C ASP A 254 -33.05 -49.69 70.21
N ILE A 255 -32.23 -49.17 69.28
CA ILE A 255 -30.78 -49.06 69.46
C ILE A 255 -30.47 -47.92 70.43
N VAL A 256 -30.27 -48.30 71.69
CA VAL A 256 -29.90 -47.41 72.79
C VAL A 256 -28.64 -46.62 72.43
N THR A 257 -28.81 -45.34 72.12
CA THR A 257 -27.71 -44.40 71.82
C THR A 257 -26.81 -44.23 73.05
N ILE A 258 -25.55 -43.78 72.89
CA ILE A 258 -24.66 -43.58 74.06
C ILE A 258 -25.27 -42.58 75.08
N PRO A 259 -25.87 -41.45 74.69
CA PRO A 259 -26.61 -40.59 75.62
C PRO A 259 -27.81 -41.30 76.27
N GLN A 260 -28.61 -42.05 75.49
CA GLN A 260 -29.73 -42.81 76.06
C GLN A 260 -29.25 -43.89 77.03
N HIS A 261 -28.13 -44.57 76.76
CA HIS A 261 -27.57 -45.59 77.65
C HIS A 261 -27.04 -44.98 78.96
N GLN A 262 -26.46 -43.77 78.89
CA GLN A 262 -26.05 -43.03 80.07
C GLN A 262 -27.25 -42.52 80.86
N GLU A 263 -28.29 -42.05 80.18
CA GLU A 263 -29.55 -41.63 80.80
C GLU A 263 -30.33 -42.85 81.35
N ASP A 264 -30.23 -44.04 80.74
CA ASP A 264 -30.82 -45.30 81.21
C ASP A 264 -30.07 -45.86 82.40
N LEU A 265 -28.73 -45.84 82.41
CA LEU A 265 -27.94 -46.20 83.59
C LEU A 265 -28.21 -45.25 84.76
N LYS A 266 -28.33 -43.95 84.47
CA LYS A 266 -28.76 -42.92 85.41
C LYS A 266 -30.21 -43.11 85.84
N ASN A 267 -31.12 -43.53 84.96
CA ASN A 267 -32.52 -43.82 85.27
C ASN A 267 -32.68 -45.16 86.01
N ILE A 268 -31.77 -46.11 85.84
CA ILE A 268 -31.69 -47.33 86.66
C ILE A 268 -31.14 -46.99 88.04
N SER A 269 -30.12 -46.12 88.16
CA SER A 269 -29.69 -45.59 89.46
C SER A 269 -30.84 -44.84 90.13
N ASN A 270 -31.41 -43.85 89.45
CA ASN A 270 -32.56 -43.08 89.92
C ASN A 270 -33.73 -43.98 90.26
N ALA A 271 -34.07 -45.02 89.49
CA ALA A 271 -35.19 -45.92 89.78
C ALA A 271 -34.87 -46.98 90.86
N ILE A 272 -33.59 -47.22 91.16
CA ILE A 272 -33.15 -47.95 92.36
C ILE A 272 -33.31 -47.03 93.58
N ASP A 273 -32.80 -45.80 93.50
CA ASP A 273 -32.93 -44.77 94.54
C ASP A 273 -34.41 -44.38 94.78
N GLU A 274 -35.21 -44.37 93.72
CA GLU A 274 -36.64 -44.08 93.73
C GLU A 274 -37.46 -45.32 94.09
N ARG A 275 -37.02 -46.56 93.83
CA ARG A 275 -37.60 -47.73 94.53
C ARG A 275 -37.27 -47.72 96.02
N LEU A 276 -36.08 -47.27 96.41
CA LEU A 276 -35.72 -47.04 97.81
C LEU A 276 -36.57 -45.95 98.47
N ALA A 277 -37.10 -44.99 97.69
CA ALA A 277 -38.05 -43.96 98.15
C ALA A 277 -39.55 -44.36 98.05
N ASN A 278 -39.95 -45.09 97.00
CA ASN A 278 -41.33 -45.49 96.68
C ASN A 278 -41.70 -46.88 97.21
N VAL A 279 -40.75 -47.67 97.72
CA VAL A 279 -41.04 -48.55 98.85
C VAL A 279 -41.65 -47.65 99.92
N LYS A 280 -42.96 -47.79 100.13
CA LYS A 280 -43.72 -46.90 101.01
C LYS A 280 -43.20 -46.97 102.43
N THR A 281 -42.27 -46.10 102.77
CA THR A 281 -41.84 -45.78 104.14
C THR A 281 -43.04 -45.43 105.03
N ALA A 282 -44.15 -45.01 104.41
CA ALA A 282 -45.50 -44.83 104.93
C ALA A 282 -46.46 -46.04 104.68
N PRO A 283 -46.54 -47.01 105.61
CA PRO A 283 -47.50 -48.11 105.60
C PRO A 283 -49.00 -47.83 105.34
N VAL A 284 -49.77 -48.85 104.91
CA VAL A 284 -51.15 -48.81 104.36
C VAL A 284 -52.15 -49.70 105.16
N ALA A 285 -53.17 -49.16 105.83
CA ALA A 285 -54.00 -49.94 106.77
C ALA A 285 -55.05 -50.90 106.16
N VAL A 286 -55.28 -52.00 106.88
CA VAL A 286 -56.14 -53.18 106.65
C VAL A 286 -56.54 -53.75 108.02
N GLU A 287 -57.70 -54.39 108.22
CA GLU A 287 -58.16 -54.73 109.59
C GLU A 287 -57.20 -55.64 110.38
N ASN A 288 -56.71 -56.70 109.75
CA ASN A 288 -55.75 -57.65 110.30
C ASN A 288 -55.02 -58.38 109.16
N ALA A 289 -53.99 -59.17 109.49
CA ALA A 289 -53.17 -59.90 108.52
C ALA A 289 -53.96 -60.90 107.65
N THR A 290 -55.03 -61.52 108.18
CA THR A 290 -55.88 -62.45 107.43
C THR A 290 -56.76 -61.71 106.42
N THR A 291 -57.26 -60.53 106.78
CA THR A 291 -58.05 -59.68 105.87
C THR A 291 -57.18 -59.17 104.72
N LEU A 292 -55.94 -58.76 105.00
CA LEU A 292 -54.92 -58.44 103.99
C LEU A 292 -54.74 -59.60 102.98
N GLN A 293 -54.58 -60.82 103.49
CA GLN A 293 -54.37 -62.02 102.70
C GLN A 293 -55.61 -62.49 101.91
N GLN A 294 -56.82 -62.06 102.28
CA GLN A 294 -58.05 -62.36 101.52
C GLN A 294 -58.43 -61.26 100.52
N GLN A 295 -58.17 -60.00 100.88
CA GLN A 295 -58.49 -58.83 100.06
C GLN A 295 -57.43 -58.55 98.99
N TYR A 296 -56.17 -58.92 99.27
CA TYR A 296 -55.03 -58.89 98.35
C TYR A 296 -54.38 -60.28 98.27
N PRO A 297 -55.09 -61.31 97.77
CA PRO A 297 -54.65 -62.71 97.84
C PRO A 297 -53.43 -63.02 96.95
N ASN A 298 -53.18 -62.17 95.94
CA ASN A 298 -52.00 -62.22 95.07
C ASN A 298 -51.00 -61.09 95.37
N GLY A 299 -51.16 -60.41 96.52
CA GLY A 299 -50.27 -59.34 96.98
C GLY A 299 -50.64 -57.91 96.57
N ALA A 300 -49.89 -56.96 97.12
CA ALA A 300 -49.84 -55.57 96.71
C ALA A 300 -48.52 -54.93 97.19
N ASP A 301 -47.98 -53.98 96.41
CA ASP A 301 -46.65 -53.41 96.67
C ASP A 301 -46.64 -52.34 97.77
N GLY A 302 -45.52 -52.34 98.51
CA GLY A 302 -45.29 -51.48 99.65
C GLY A 302 -45.63 -52.15 100.98
N ILE A 303 -46.00 -51.32 101.94
CA ILE A 303 -45.95 -51.63 103.36
C ILE A 303 -47.39 -51.48 103.94
N PHE A 304 -47.92 -52.37 104.80
CA PHE A 304 -49.38 -52.53 105.04
C PHE A 304 -49.84 -52.78 106.50
N ILE A 305 -50.49 -51.82 107.17
CA ILE A 305 -50.90 -51.90 108.59
C ILE A 305 -52.10 -52.81 108.86
N ALA A 306 -51.87 -54.03 109.35
CA ALA A 306 -52.85 -54.78 110.14
C ALA A 306 -53.24 -53.92 111.36
N ALA A 307 -54.47 -53.41 111.39
CA ALA A 307 -54.91 -52.35 112.29
C ALA A 307 -55.18 -52.85 113.73
N ASP A 308 -55.52 -54.13 113.88
CA ASP A 308 -55.64 -54.85 115.15
C ASP A 308 -54.36 -54.83 116.01
N THR A 309 -53.22 -54.93 115.34
CA THR A 309 -51.85 -54.98 115.89
C THR A 309 -51.10 -53.67 115.64
N GLY A 310 -51.59 -52.86 114.71
CA GLY A 310 -50.87 -51.76 114.08
C GLY A 310 -49.68 -52.23 113.22
N HIS A 311 -49.53 -53.51 112.85
CA HIS A 311 -48.30 -53.96 112.20
C HIS A 311 -48.26 -53.82 110.66
N LYS A 312 -47.17 -53.27 110.08
CA LYS A 312 -46.93 -53.30 108.63
C LYS A 312 -46.60 -54.67 108.06
N TRP A 313 -47.23 -55.02 106.95
CA TRP A 313 -46.92 -56.21 106.15
C TRP A 313 -46.35 -55.81 104.78
N LEU A 314 -45.58 -56.69 104.17
CA LEU A 314 -44.88 -56.49 102.89
C LEU A 314 -45.11 -57.71 102.00
N TRP A 315 -45.44 -57.50 100.72
CA TRP A 315 -45.50 -58.58 99.74
C TRP A 315 -44.12 -58.79 99.14
N LEU A 316 -43.53 -59.96 99.38
CA LEU A 316 -42.16 -60.29 98.98
C LEU A 316 -42.13 -61.71 98.40
N SER A 317 -41.53 -61.86 97.22
CA SER A 317 -41.37 -63.15 96.53
C SER A 317 -42.67 -63.98 96.39
N GLY A 318 -43.83 -63.31 96.33
CA GLY A 318 -45.15 -63.97 96.22
C GLY A 318 -45.84 -64.32 97.54
N GLN A 319 -45.49 -63.70 98.67
CA GLN A 319 -46.13 -63.92 99.97
C GLN A 319 -46.06 -62.70 100.93
N TRP A 320 -46.99 -62.60 101.89
CA TRP A 320 -47.13 -61.49 102.86
C TRP A 320 -46.27 -61.68 104.15
N THR A 321 -45.58 -60.64 104.62
CA THR A 321 -44.54 -60.68 105.71
C THR A 321 -44.60 -59.46 106.68
N ASP A 322 -44.45 -59.58 108.02
CA ASP A 322 -44.85 -58.60 109.10
C ASP A 322 -43.78 -57.61 109.72
N CYS A 323 -44.15 -56.45 110.36
CA CYS A 323 -43.24 -55.40 110.96
C CYS A 323 -43.68 -54.03 111.71
N GLY A 324 -44.92 -53.51 111.92
CA GLY A 324 -45.23 -52.16 112.62
C GLY A 324 -45.75 -50.84 111.86
N GLN A 325 -46.36 -49.83 112.54
CA GLN A 325 -47.43 -48.78 112.18
C GLN A 325 -47.22 -47.56 111.18
N TYR A 326 -48.29 -47.00 110.50
CA TYR A 326 -48.42 -45.68 109.74
C TYR A 326 -49.85 -45.24 109.16
N GLN A 327 -50.04 -44.95 107.82
CA GLN A 327 -51.14 -44.27 107.00
C GLN A 327 -51.17 -42.69 106.93
N ALA A 328 -51.83 -41.87 106.05
CA ALA A 328 -52.87 -41.82 104.95
C ALA A 328 -52.83 -40.42 104.18
N ILE A 329 -53.55 -39.88 103.14
CA ILE A 329 -54.54 -40.18 102.01
C ILE A 329 -54.59 -38.95 100.97
N GLY A 330 -55.39 -38.90 99.86
CA GLY A 330 -55.34 -37.88 98.74
C GLY A 330 -56.64 -37.18 98.17
N ILE A 331 -56.57 -36.43 97.02
CA ILE A 331 -57.48 -35.30 96.56
C ILE A 331 -58.18 -35.49 95.16
N SER A 332 -59.17 -34.65 94.78
CA SER A 332 -60.20 -34.79 93.70
C SER A 332 -60.24 -33.75 92.52
N ASP A 333 -61.19 -33.93 91.58
CA ASP A 333 -61.29 -33.39 90.20
C ASP A 333 -61.42 -31.87 89.92
N GLU A 334 -61.70 -31.01 90.91
CA GLU A 334 -62.06 -29.59 90.63
C GLU A 334 -60.95 -28.79 89.91
N LEU A 335 -59.71 -29.27 89.96
CA LEU A 335 -58.52 -28.66 89.37
C LEU A 335 -58.39 -28.83 87.84
N ILE A 336 -59.12 -29.76 87.21
CA ILE A 336 -58.86 -30.17 85.81
C ILE A 336 -59.63 -29.33 84.77
N GLN A 337 -60.80 -28.78 85.13
CA GLN A 337 -61.67 -28.07 84.19
C GLN A 337 -61.13 -26.74 83.61
N PRO A 338 -60.36 -25.90 84.35
CA PRO A 338 -59.87 -24.63 83.80
C PRO A 338 -58.95 -24.80 82.58
N ILE A 339 -58.09 -25.82 82.61
CA ILE A 339 -57.03 -26.05 81.60
C ILE A 339 -57.62 -26.26 80.20
N LYS A 340 -58.71 -27.04 80.11
CA LYS A 340 -59.39 -27.35 78.84
C LYS A 340 -60.05 -26.15 78.16
N ARG A 341 -60.27 -25.04 78.87
CA ARG A 341 -60.86 -23.82 78.29
C ARG A 341 -59.84 -22.93 77.60
N GLN A 342 -58.60 -22.90 78.09
CA GLN A 342 -57.55 -22.03 77.52
C GLN A 342 -57.14 -22.51 76.13
N GLN A 343 -56.94 -23.81 75.95
CA GLN A 343 -56.47 -24.42 74.69
C GLN A 343 -57.28 -23.96 73.46
N LEU A 344 -58.62 -23.90 73.58
CA LEU A 344 -59.52 -23.50 72.48
C LEU A 344 -59.34 -22.03 72.06
N ILE A 345 -58.88 -21.16 72.95
CA ILE A 345 -58.62 -19.74 72.66
C ILE A 345 -57.28 -19.60 71.91
N ASP A 346 -56.30 -20.42 72.25
CA ASP A 346 -54.97 -20.36 71.65
C ASP A 346 -55.01 -20.85 70.18
N GLU A 347 -55.83 -21.86 69.89
CA GLU A 347 -56.03 -22.41 68.52
C GLU A 347 -56.60 -21.36 67.53
N GLU A 348 -57.57 -20.53 67.93
CA GLU A 348 -58.17 -19.49 67.07
C GLU A 348 -57.19 -18.33 66.76
N ASN A 349 -56.34 -17.98 67.73
CA ASN A 349 -55.30 -16.96 67.57
C ASN A 349 -54.20 -17.39 66.58
N ILE A 350 -53.83 -18.68 66.57
CA ILE A 350 -52.83 -19.22 65.64
C ILE A 350 -53.30 -19.08 64.18
N ALA A 351 -54.55 -19.47 63.89
CA ALA A 351 -55.11 -19.41 62.54
C ALA A 351 -55.16 -17.99 61.95
N THR A 352 -55.41 -16.99 62.80
CA THR A 352 -55.42 -15.57 62.40
C THR A 352 -54.03 -15.08 62.00
N ASN A 353 -53.00 -15.43 62.79
CA ASN A 353 -51.62 -15.01 62.54
C ASN A 353 -51.04 -15.59 61.23
N SER A 354 -51.35 -16.85 60.89
CA SER A 354 -50.88 -17.47 59.64
C SER A 354 -51.31 -16.72 58.38
N ASN A 355 -52.53 -16.16 58.36
CA ASN A 355 -53.03 -15.40 57.21
C ASN A 355 -52.29 -14.07 57.01
N LEU A 356 -51.95 -13.36 58.10
CA LEU A 356 -51.17 -12.12 58.04
C LEU A 356 -49.73 -12.34 57.56
N ILE A 357 -49.11 -13.45 57.98
CA ILE A 357 -47.75 -13.83 57.54
C ILE A 357 -47.71 -14.00 56.01
N ASN A 358 -48.65 -14.76 55.44
CA ASN A 358 -48.71 -15.02 53.99
C ASN A 358 -48.83 -13.71 53.18
N GLN A 359 -49.71 -12.80 53.59
CA GLN A 359 -49.89 -11.49 52.91
C GLN A 359 -48.63 -10.60 52.96
N HIS A 360 -47.83 -10.70 54.02
CA HIS A 360 -46.55 -10.01 54.10
C HIS A 360 -45.47 -10.69 53.24
N THR A 361 -45.43 -12.02 53.19
CA THR A 361 -44.51 -12.77 52.31
C THR A 361 -44.69 -12.41 50.84
N ASP A 362 -45.93 -12.24 50.35
CA ASP A 362 -46.16 -11.91 48.94
C ASP A 362 -45.78 -10.46 48.59
N ARG A 363 -46.09 -9.49 49.47
CA ARG A 363 -45.58 -8.10 49.33
C ARG A 363 -44.06 -8.00 49.39
N ILE A 364 -43.38 -8.89 50.12
CA ILE A 364 -41.91 -8.95 50.13
C ILE A 364 -41.38 -9.45 48.78
N LYS A 365 -41.99 -10.48 48.16
CA LYS A 365 -41.61 -10.94 46.81
C LYS A 365 -41.76 -9.82 45.77
N GLU A 366 -42.91 -9.13 45.77
CA GLU A 366 -43.20 -8.04 44.84
C GLU A 366 -42.20 -6.87 44.98
N ASN A 367 -41.84 -6.51 46.21
CA ASN A 367 -40.79 -5.51 46.47
C ASN A 367 -39.40 -5.97 46.01
N ILE A 368 -39.04 -7.25 46.19
CA ILE A 368 -37.77 -7.80 45.70
C ILE A 368 -37.69 -7.70 44.18
N THR A 369 -38.75 -8.04 43.45
CA THR A 369 -38.80 -7.89 41.98
C THR A 369 -38.68 -6.42 41.55
N HIS A 370 -39.31 -5.48 42.25
CA HIS A 370 -39.15 -4.05 41.95
C HIS A 370 -37.71 -3.55 42.21
N ILE A 371 -37.03 -4.02 43.26
CA ILE A 371 -35.63 -3.66 43.56
C ILE A 371 -34.68 -4.23 42.49
N GLN A 372 -34.83 -5.51 42.14
CA GLN A 372 -34.02 -6.16 41.09
C GLN A 372 -34.16 -5.45 39.73
N ASN A 373 -35.35 -4.99 39.38
CA ASN A 373 -35.60 -4.22 38.16
C ASN A 373 -34.99 -2.81 38.18
N LEU A 374 -34.71 -2.24 39.36
CA LEU A 374 -34.02 -0.96 39.50
C LEU A 374 -32.49 -1.12 39.46
N GLU A 375 -31.95 -2.14 40.14
CA GLU A 375 -30.52 -2.47 40.13
C GLU A 375 -30.00 -2.82 38.72
N GLY A 376 -30.83 -3.44 37.88
CA GLY A 376 -30.51 -3.70 36.47
C GLY A 376 -30.55 -2.46 35.55
N ALA A 377 -31.02 -1.31 36.03
CA ALA A 377 -31.29 -0.13 35.19
C ALA A 377 -30.24 1.00 35.28
N GLY A 378 -29.21 0.86 36.13
CA GLY A 378 -28.16 1.88 36.28
C GLY A 378 -27.29 1.69 37.52
N GLN A 379 -26.49 2.71 37.82
CA GLN A 379 -25.67 2.79 39.03
C GLN A 379 -25.72 4.19 39.65
N LEU A 380 -25.46 4.27 40.96
CA LEU A 380 -25.38 5.52 41.69
C LEU A 380 -23.95 6.10 41.58
N THR A 381 -23.81 7.24 40.91
CA THR A 381 -22.51 7.90 40.69
C THR A 381 -22.43 9.22 41.46
N ASP A 382 -21.30 9.47 42.12
CA ASP A 382 -20.98 10.73 42.79
C ASP A 382 -20.70 11.83 41.73
N ILE A 383 -21.31 13.00 41.91
CA ILE A 383 -21.14 14.17 41.03
C ILE A 383 -20.84 15.42 41.87
N LEU A 384 -19.68 16.03 41.59
CA LEU A 384 -19.29 17.32 42.12
C LEU A 384 -20.02 18.44 41.37
N ILE A 385 -20.63 19.39 42.09
CA ILE A 385 -21.31 20.53 41.47
C ILE A 385 -20.27 21.62 41.16
N THR A 386 -20.33 22.20 39.95
CA THR A 386 -19.47 23.31 39.52
C THR A 386 -20.25 24.57 39.20
N ASP A 387 -19.59 25.73 39.29
CA ASP A 387 -20.10 27.00 38.79
C ASP A 387 -20.04 27.11 37.25
N GLN A 388 -20.49 28.24 36.70
CA GLN A 388 -20.47 28.51 35.24
C GLN A 388 -19.04 28.68 34.66
N ALA A 389 -18.01 28.79 35.49
CA ALA A 389 -16.61 28.83 35.08
C ALA A 389 -15.89 27.48 35.27
N GLY A 390 -16.58 26.45 35.77
CA GLY A 390 -16.05 25.10 35.99
C GLY A 390 -15.39 24.88 37.36
N ASN A 391 -15.44 25.85 38.28
CA ASN A 391 -14.88 25.68 39.62
C ASN A 391 -15.82 24.82 40.48
N HIS A 392 -15.29 23.91 41.28
CA HIS A 392 -16.09 23.15 42.25
C HIS A 392 -16.71 24.09 43.30
N ILE A 393 -18.01 23.97 43.52
CA ILE A 393 -18.70 24.68 44.60
C ILE A 393 -18.32 24.02 45.93
N THR A 394 -17.96 24.81 46.94
CA THR A 394 -17.63 24.34 48.28
C THR A 394 -18.56 24.92 49.34
N ASP A 395 -18.65 24.23 50.49
CA ASP A 395 -19.28 24.78 51.69
C ASP A 395 -18.39 25.84 52.37
N ASN A 396 -18.87 26.42 53.46
CA ASN A 396 -18.18 27.44 54.25
C ASN A 396 -16.91 26.93 54.98
N TYR A 397 -16.61 25.64 54.90
CA TYR A 397 -15.42 24.98 55.47
C TYR A 397 -14.44 24.51 54.38
N GLY A 398 -14.76 24.70 53.09
CA GLY A 398 -13.95 24.28 51.95
C GLY A 398 -14.21 22.84 51.46
N ASN A 399 -15.20 22.14 52.03
CA ASN A 399 -15.60 20.81 51.53
C ASN A 399 -16.34 20.95 50.21
N ARG A 400 -16.06 20.09 49.23
CA ARG A 400 -16.77 20.12 47.93
C ARG A 400 -18.22 19.71 48.10
N ILE A 401 -19.14 20.49 47.54
CA ILE A 401 -20.56 20.16 47.50
C ILE A 401 -20.79 19.25 46.29
N GLY A 402 -21.03 17.97 46.59
CA GLY A 402 -21.44 16.96 45.62
C GLY A 402 -22.84 16.43 45.92
N GLY A 403 -23.28 15.48 45.09
CA GLY A 403 -24.48 14.70 45.29
C GLY A 403 -24.39 13.39 44.51
N TYR A 404 -25.45 12.59 44.56
CA TYR A 404 -25.50 11.33 43.83
C TYR A 404 -26.52 11.39 42.70
N LYS A 405 -26.15 10.88 41.53
CA LYS A 405 -27.05 10.73 40.38
C LYS A 405 -27.12 9.27 39.96
N TRP A 406 -28.34 8.79 39.71
CA TRP A 406 -28.52 7.53 39.01
C TRP A 406 -28.19 7.73 37.53
N LEU A 407 -27.18 7.02 37.03
CA LEU A 407 -26.82 6.99 35.62
C LEU A 407 -27.09 5.60 35.05
N PRO A 408 -27.63 5.47 33.83
CA PRO A 408 -27.77 4.17 33.18
C PRO A 408 -26.39 3.55 32.98
N LEU A 409 -26.31 2.22 33.08
CA LEU A 409 -25.10 1.49 32.71
C LEU A 409 -24.90 1.60 31.20
N THR A 410 -23.69 1.93 30.77
CA THR A 410 -23.30 1.98 29.35
C THR A 410 -22.36 0.82 29.01
N ASP A 411 -22.50 0.29 27.80
CA ASP A 411 -21.60 -0.75 27.31
C ASP A 411 -20.32 -0.13 26.73
N VAL A 412 -19.26 -0.19 27.53
CA VAL A 412 -17.90 0.20 27.15
C VAL A 412 -17.18 -0.83 26.26
N THR A 413 -17.74 -2.02 26.06
CA THR A 413 -17.14 -3.08 25.22
C THR A 413 -17.74 -3.18 23.82
N LEU A 414 -18.89 -2.54 23.57
CA LEU A 414 -19.65 -2.58 22.31
C LEU A 414 -20.07 -4.00 21.88
N THR A 415 -20.33 -4.88 22.84
CA THR A 415 -20.68 -6.30 22.64
C THR A 415 -21.88 -6.78 23.49
N GLN A 416 -22.38 -5.98 24.42
CA GLN A 416 -23.39 -6.38 25.41
C GLN A 416 -24.81 -5.99 24.95
N ALA A 417 -25.58 -6.99 24.52
CA ALA A 417 -26.95 -6.79 24.09
C ALA A 417 -27.85 -6.30 25.24
N GLY A 418 -28.58 -5.20 25.01
CA GLY A 418 -29.54 -4.63 25.96
C GLY A 418 -29.06 -3.40 26.73
N LEU A 419 -27.75 -3.09 26.70
CA LEU A 419 -27.19 -1.86 27.26
C LEU A 419 -27.03 -0.78 26.17
N PRO A 420 -27.25 0.52 26.48
CA PRO A 420 -26.85 1.61 25.60
C PRO A 420 -25.33 1.62 25.41
N ALA A 421 -24.84 1.71 24.18
CA ALA A 421 -23.41 1.79 23.89
C ALA A 421 -22.78 3.06 24.50
N ASP A 422 -21.56 2.93 25.05
CA ASP A 422 -20.89 4.07 25.67
C ASP A 422 -20.38 5.09 24.65
N GLY A 423 -20.59 6.37 24.93
CA GLY A 423 -20.24 7.46 24.00
C GLY A 423 -18.73 7.62 23.75
N GLN A 424 -17.88 7.29 24.73
CA GLN A 424 -16.43 7.27 24.53
C GLN A 424 -16.02 6.03 23.74
N ALA A 425 -16.50 4.84 24.13
CA ALA A 425 -16.17 3.60 23.42
C ALA A 425 -16.60 3.62 21.95
N VAL A 426 -17.79 4.16 21.64
CA VAL A 426 -18.25 4.39 20.26
C VAL A 426 -17.34 5.38 19.52
N GLY A 427 -16.88 6.45 20.18
CA GLY A 427 -15.94 7.41 19.60
C GLY A 427 -14.56 6.80 19.29
N GLU A 428 -14.07 5.94 20.18
CA GLU A 428 -12.81 5.19 20.01
C GLU A 428 -12.94 4.16 18.89
N ALA A 429 -14.01 3.36 18.85
CA ALA A 429 -14.26 2.38 17.78
C ALA A 429 -14.47 3.04 16.40
N ILE A 430 -15.14 4.20 16.34
CA ILE A 430 -15.24 5.00 15.11
C ILE A 430 -13.86 5.53 14.70
N THR A 431 -12.98 5.84 15.66
CA THR A 431 -11.61 6.28 15.37
C THR A 431 -10.75 5.13 14.82
N ASP A 432 -10.84 3.93 15.40
CA ASP A 432 -10.17 2.71 14.92
C ASP A 432 -10.64 2.35 13.49
N ILE A 433 -11.95 2.35 13.23
CA ILE A 433 -12.54 2.14 11.89
C ILE A 433 -12.10 3.20 10.86
N LEU A 434 -11.71 4.40 11.30
CA LEU A 434 -11.24 5.49 10.45
C LEU A 434 -9.72 5.54 10.28
N ASP A 435 -8.95 4.85 11.13
CA ASP A 435 -7.51 4.76 11.01
C ASP A 435 -7.13 3.70 9.94
N PRO A 436 -6.19 3.99 9.03
CA PRO A 436 -5.80 3.02 8.01
C PRO A 436 -4.96 1.84 8.54
N HIS A 437 -4.51 1.87 9.80
CA HIS A 437 -3.74 0.81 10.45
C HIS A 437 -2.54 0.36 9.62
N ALA A 438 -1.59 1.27 9.42
CA ALA A 438 -0.43 1.05 8.54
C ALA A 438 0.42 -0.15 8.97
N GLU A 439 0.42 -0.48 10.27
CA GLU A 439 1.08 -1.65 10.87
C GLU A 439 0.47 -3.01 10.45
N ARG A 440 -0.70 -3.03 9.78
CA ARG A 440 -1.27 -4.23 9.15
C ARG A 440 -0.63 -4.55 7.78
N TYR A 441 0.28 -3.70 7.29
CA TYR A 441 1.00 -3.85 6.02
C TYR A 441 2.52 -3.80 6.25
N ASP A 442 3.34 -4.26 5.30
CA ASP A 442 4.81 -4.27 5.44
C ASP A 442 5.48 -2.89 5.30
N ILE A 443 4.71 -1.79 5.28
CA ILE A 443 5.31 -0.45 5.27
C ILE A 443 5.92 -0.11 6.64
N PRO A 444 7.14 0.44 6.72
CA PRO A 444 7.69 0.91 7.99
C PRO A 444 6.84 2.08 8.55
N VAL A 445 6.40 1.96 9.81
CA VAL A 445 5.59 2.99 10.48
C VAL A 445 6.42 3.78 11.49
N LEU A 446 6.47 5.11 11.35
CA LEU A 446 7.14 6.02 12.28
C LEU A 446 6.10 6.76 13.11
N TYR A 447 6.16 6.60 14.44
CA TYR A 447 5.31 7.31 15.39
C TYR A 447 6.11 8.46 16.03
N LEU A 448 5.52 9.65 16.04
CA LEU A 448 6.04 10.85 16.72
C LEU A 448 5.02 11.36 17.75
N TYR A 449 5.50 11.74 18.93
CA TYR A 449 4.67 12.14 20.06
C TYR A 449 5.06 13.53 20.57
N SER A 450 4.23 14.53 20.25
CA SER A 450 4.25 15.87 20.82
C SER A 450 3.02 16.67 20.37
N GLU A 451 2.28 17.27 21.31
CA GLU A 451 1.20 18.25 21.00
C GLU A 451 1.71 19.51 20.28
N LEU A 452 3.05 19.68 20.20
CA LEU A 452 3.68 20.79 19.50
C LEU A 452 3.91 20.52 18.00
N ILE A 453 3.79 19.28 17.49
CA ILE A 453 3.99 19.01 16.06
C ILE A 453 2.89 19.65 15.19
N PRO A 454 1.59 19.56 15.53
CA PRO A 454 0.53 20.17 14.73
C PRO A 454 0.57 21.71 14.63
N SER A 455 1.36 22.39 15.47
CA SER A 455 1.51 23.86 15.42
C SER A 455 2.68 24.33 14.53
N LEU A 456 3.48 23.41 13.96
CA LEU A 456 4.62 23.72 13.11
C LEU A 456 4.20 24.16 11.71
N LYS A 457 3.93 25.47 11.56
CA LYS A 457 3.53 26.07 10.27
C LYS A 457 4.67 26.22 9.27
N ASP A 458 5.90 26.40 9.74
CA ASP A 458 7.07 26.71 8.91
C ASP A 458 8.39 26.44 9.68
N LYS A 459 9.52 26.93 9.16
CA LYS A 459 10.88 26.68 9.66
C LYS A 459 11.25 27.47 10.94
N SER A 460 10.42 28.43 11.38
CA SER A 460 10.71 29.32 12.51
C SER A 460 10.81 28.60 13.86
N ILE A 461 10.03 27.52 14.05
CA ILE A 461 10.02 26.74 15.28
C ILE A 461 10.87 25.48 15.11
N THR A 462 11.79 25.28 16.06
CA THR A 462 12.50 24.01 16.27
C THR A 462 12.04 23.38 17.59
N LEU A 463 11.73 22.09 17.57
CA LEU A 463 11.41 21.31 18.76
C LEU A 463 12.66 20.54 19.23
N GLU A 464 13.27 20.97 20.33
CA GLU A 464 14.48 20.34 20.89
C GLU A 464 14.16 19.51 22.13
N ASN A 465 14.39 18.19 22.04
CA ASN A 465 14.06 17.22 23.08
C ASN A 465 12.55 17.22 23.49
N LYS A 466 11.65 17.68 22.61
CA LYS A 466 10.18 17.76 22.86
C LYS A 466 9.34 16.71 22.14
N VAL A 467 9.95 15.85 21.33
CA VAL A 467 9.27 14.83 20.52
C VAL A 467 9.78 13.45 20.92
N LYS A 468 8.94 12.59 21.51
CA LYS A 468 9.27 11.16 21.62
C LYS A 468 9.04 10.49 20.27
N TYR A 469 9.76 9.42 19.98
CA TYR A 469 9.56 8.64 18.76
C TYR A 469 9.57 7.12 19.02
N LYS A 470 8.91 6.37 18.13
CA LYS A 470 8.94 4.90 18.08
C LYS A 470 8.92 4.48 16.60
N PHE A 471 9.83 3.59 16.20
CA PHE A 471 9.93 3.09 14.83
C PHE A 471 10.02 1.54 14.87
N PRO A 472 8.87 0.83 14.99
CA PRO A 472 8.85 -0.57 15.41
C PRO A 472 9.64 -1.53 14.50
N LYS A 473 9.55 -1.35 13.18
CA LYS A 473 10.24 -2.20 12.17
C LYS A 473 11.77 -2.19 12.29
N TYR A 474 12.34 -1.22 13.02
CA TYR A 474 13.77 -1.10 13.29
C TYR A 474 14.13 -1.20 14.79
N GLY A 475 13.17 -1.54 15.66
CA GLY A 475 13.39 -1.72 17.09
C GLY A 475 13.77 -0.47 17.89
N ILE A 476 13.75 0.73 17.29
CA ILE A 476 14.22 1.97 17.92
C ILE A 476 13.09 2.81 18.51
N SER A 477 13.34 3.39 19.67
CA SER A 477 12.50 4.42 20.31
C SER A 477 13.36 5.33 21.20
N GLY A 478 12.89 6.54 21.43
CA GLY A 478 13.65 7.54 22.20
C GLY A 478 13.02 8.92 22.16
N VAL A 479 13.86 9.96 22.24
CA VAL A 479 13.46 11.36 22.11
C VAL A 479 14.31 12.00 21.01
N LEU A 480 13.70 12.71 20.07
CA LEU A 480 14.44 13.46 19.06
C LEU A 480 15.15 14.64 19.72
N LYS A 481 16.48 14.70 19.56
CA LYS A 481 17.30 15.86 19.93
C LYS A 481 16.79 17.14 19.27
N LYS A 482 16.36 17.03 18.01
CA LYS A 482 15.83 18.14 17.20
C LYS A 482 14.78 17.62 16.22
N LEU A 483 13.67 18.32 16.09
CA LEU A 483 12.76 18.23 14.94
C LEU A 483 12.47 19.65 14.44
N LYS A 484 12.48 19.84 13.11
CA LYS A 484 12.16 21.10 12.43
C LYS A 484 11.47 20.83 11.09
N VAL A 485 10.68 21.78 10.59
CA VAL A 485 10.17 21.74 9.21
C VAL A 485 11.34 21.84 8.21
N GLN A 486 11.24 21.11 7.10
CA GLN A 486 12.22 21.07 6.01
C GLN A 486 11.65 21.70 4.72
N GLY A 487 12.53 22.14 3.83
CA GLY A 487 12.21 22.73 2.53
C GLY A 487 12.61 24.20 2.42
N ARG A 488 12.39 24.80 1.25
CA ARG A 488 12.44 26.26 1.02
C ARG A 488 11.03 26.74 0.66
N THR A 489 10.53 26.33 -0.49
CA THR A 489 9.13 26.52 -0.93
C THR A 489 8.18 25.55 -0.22
N SER A 490 8.51 24.25 -0.18
CA SER A 490 7.67 23.19 0.38
C SER A 490 7.34 23.32 1.88
N ALA A 491 8.09 24.13 2.63
CA ALA A 491 7.79 24.44 4.02
C ALA A 491 6.43 25.16 4.21
N GLY A 492 5.92 25.84 3.16
CA GLY A 492 4.61 26.49 3.17
C GLY A 492 3.42 25.54 2.96
N LEU A 493 3.64 24.36 2.35
CA LEU A 493 2.56 23.43 1.97
C LEU A 493 1.82 22.86 3.19
N PRO A 494 0.53 22.47 3.10
CA PRO A 494 -0.24 22.03 4.27
C PRO A 494 0.38 20.83 5.01
N GLU A 495 0.83 19.84 4.26
CA GLU A 495 1.59 18.71 4.78
C GLU A 495 3.09 19.05 4.82
N LYS A 496 3.74 18.83 5.97
CA LYS A 496 5.11 19.31 6.22
C LYS A 496 6.14 18.20 6.05
N ASN A 497 7.21 18.50 5.31
CA ASN A 497 8.48 17.76 5.41
C ASN A 497 9.14 18.08 6.76
N TYR A 498 9.88 17.13 7.35
CA TYR A 498 10.62 17.35 8.60
C TYR A 498 12.07 16.85 8.53
N THR A 499 12.99 17.57 9.16
CA THR A 499 14.31 17.05 9.53
C THR A 499 14.25 16.49 10.95
N LEU A 500 14.71 15.27 11.14
CA LEU A 500 14.78 14.58 12.42
C LEU A 500 16.24 14.39 12.84
N ASN A 501 16.57 14.73 14.08
CA ASN A 501 17.81 14.35 14.73
C ASN A 501 17.50 13.42 15.90
N PHE A 502 17.79 12.13 15.74
CA PHE A 502 17.61 11.09 16.76
C PHE A 502 18.64 11.27 17.90
N ASP A 503 18.31 10.82 19.13
CA ASP A 503 19.22 10.90 20.28
C ASP A 503 20.50 10.09 20.08
N LYS A 504 20.39 8.92 19.45
CA LYS A 504 21.50 7.99 19.18
C LYS A 504 21.75 7.88 17.68
N LYS A 505 23.00 7.59 17.31
CA LYS A 505 23.32 7.04 15.99
C LYS A 505 22.83 5.60 15.92
N THR A 506 22.26 5.21 14.78
CA THR A 506 21.83 3.85 14.51
C THR A 506 21.72 3.62 13.01
N THR A 507 21.95 2.39 12.57
CA THR A 507 21.79 1.97 11.18
C THR A 507 20.33 1.59 10.97
N ILE A 508 19.49 2.55 10.56
CA ILE A 508 18.06 2.30 10.29
C ILE A 508 17.89 1.40 9.07
N PHE A 509 18.71 1.61 8.05
CA PHE A 509 18.81 0.75 6.87
C PHE A 509 20.29 0.51 6.58
N SER A 510 20.67 -0.71 6.16
CA SER A 510 22.06 -1.13 5.99
C SER A 510 22.87 -0.13 5.17
N ASP A 511 22.30 0.27 4.05
CA ASP A 511 22.93 1.07 3.01
C ASP A 511 23.05 2.56 3.43
N PHE A 512 22.29 2.99 4.45
CA PHE A 512 22.32 4.37 4.97
C PHE A 512 23.40 4.58 6.04
N GLY A 513 23.98 3.49 6.57
CA GLY A 513 25.05 3.51 7.57
C GLY A 513 24.67 4.09 8.94
N TYR A 514 25.71 4.29 9.78
CA TYR A 514 25.55 4.62 11.20
C TYR A 514 25.44 6.12 11.49
N GLN A 515 24.23 6.67 11.33
CA GLN A 515 23.93 8.11 11.51
C GLN A 515 22.69 8.37 12.39
N ASN A 516 22.39 9.65 12.65
CA ASN A 516 21.24 10.09 13.46
C ASN A 516 20.47 11.29 12.89
N LYS A 517 20.80 11.79 11.69
CA LYS A 517 20.08 12.89 11.02
C LYS A 517 19.38 12.30 9.79
N TYR A 518 18.09 12.52 9.66
CA TYR A 518 17.29 12.03 8.52
C TYR A 518 16.24 13.06 8.12
N VAL A 519 15.67 12.94 6.92
CA VAL A 519 14.61 13.82 6.42
C VAL A 519 13.41 12.99 5.97
N ILE A 520 12.24 13.22 6.59
CA ILE A 520 10.99 12.71 6.05
C ILE A 520 10.37 13.75 5.12
N LYS A 521 10.10 13.37 3.87
CA LYS A 521 9.36 14.19 2.89
C LYS A 521 7.95 13.65 2.76
N ALA A 522 6.96 14.54 2.78
CA ALA A 522 5.55 14.25 2.54
C ALA A 522 5.21 14.07 1.05
N ASN A 523 6.12 14.54 0.17
CA ASN A 523 5.98 14.57 -1.28
C ASN A 523 4.63 15.15 -1.72
N TYR A 524 4.21 16.27 -1.09
CA TYR A 524 2.88 16.86 -1.27
C TYR A 524 2.52 17.15 -2.74
N THR A 525 3.52 17.50 -3.56
CA THR A 525 3.37 17.76 -5.01
C THR A 525 3.62 16.52 -5.90
N ASP A 526 4.03 15.39 -5.35
CA ASP A 526 4.19 14.10 -6.03
C ASP A 526 3.36 13.02 -5.33
N PHE A 527 2.10 12.86 -5.75
CA PHE A 527 1.22 11.85 -5.18
C PHE A 527 1.71 10.40 -5.41
N SER A 528 2.63 10.17 -6.36
CA SER A 528 3.23 8.84 -6.54
C SER A 528 4.21 8.47 -5.42
N GLN A 529 4.53 9.41 -4.51
CA GLN A 529 5.44 9.24 -3.36
C GLN A 529 6.85 8.75 -3.74
N ALA A 530 7.23 8.80 -5.02
CA ALA A 530 8.33 8.01 -5.56
C ALA A 530 9.34 8.82 -6.35
N LYS A 531 8.95 9.90 -7.05
CA LYS A 531 9.78 10.55 -8.07
C LYS A 531 11.16 10.93 -7.54
N ASN A 532 11.22 11.65 -6.42
CA ASN A 532 12.49 12.08 -5.83
C ASN A 532 13.46 10.91 -5.57
N VAL A 533 12.96 9.79 -5.02
CA VAL A 533 13.78 8.66 -4.56
C VAL A 533 14.09 7.66 -5.68
N VAL A 534 13.11 7.37 -6.54
CA VAL A 534 13.30 6.50 -7.70
C VAL A 534 14.25 7.16 -8.69
N SER A 535 14.05 8.45 -8.99
CA SER A 535 14.95 9.18 -9.87
C SER A 535 16.38 9.18 -9.35
N ALA A 536 16.61 9.41 -8.06
CA ALA A 536 17.96 9.35 -7.47
C ALA A 536 18.60 7.94 -7.53
N LYS A 537 17.80 6.87 -7.63
CA LYS A 537 18.27 5.49 -7.88
C LYS A 537 18.57 5.22 -9.35
N VAL A 538 17.78 5.77 -10.27
CA VAL A 538 18.09 5.76 -11.71
C VAL A 538 19.37 6.55 -11.97
N TRP A 539 19.56 7.70 -11.32
CA TRP A 539 20.82 8.47 -11.35
C TRP A 539 22.02 7.63 -10.90
N GLY A 540 21.87 6.88 -9.81
CA GLY A 540 22.87 5.91 -9.37
C GLY A 540 23.18 4.87 -10.45
N ALA A 541 22.14 4.24 -11.04
CA ALA A 541 22.31 3.25 -12.10
C ALA A 541 22.97 3.82 -13.38
N VAL A 542 22.71 5.10 -13.71
CA VAL A 542 23.38 5.84 -14.79
C VAL A 542 24.88 5.96 -14.51
N ARG A 543 25.25 6.52 -13.34
CA ARG A 543 26.64 6.74 -12.96
C ARG A 543 27.42 5.43 -12.82
N HIS A 544 26.81 4.38 -12.24
CA HIS A 544 27.45 3.06 -12.09
C HIS A 544 27.69 2.30 -13.41
N GLN A 545 27.30 2.82 -14.57
CA GLN A 545 27.82 2.31 -15.85
C GLN A 545 29.29 2.65 -16.08
N HIS A 546 29.84 3.62 -15.33
CA HIS A 546 31.25 4.01 -15.32
C HIS A 546 32.07 3.26 -14.25
N ASP A 547 31.53 2.21 -13.61
CA ASP A 547 32.20 1.43 -12.57
C ASP A 547 33.43 0.67 -13.10
N ALA A 548 34.60 1.32 -13.04
CA ALA A 548 35.90 0.71 -13.30
C ALA A 548 36.47 0.06 -12.02
N PHE A 549 36.82 -1.23 -12.09
CA PHE A 549 37.55 -1.93 -11.04
C PHE A 549 39.05 -1.74 -11.21
N GLU A 550 39.61 -0.78 -10.48
CA GLU A 550 41.04 -0.50 -10.44
C GLU A 550 41.72 -1.22 -9.28
N THR A 551 43.06 -1.21 -9.27
CA THR A 551 43.84 -1.84 -8.19
C THR A 551 44.05 -0.83 -7.06
N ILE A 552 43.54 -1.12 -5.86
CA ILE A 552 43.54 -0.14 -4.77
C ILE A 552 44.97 0.07 -4.24
N GLN A 553 45.46 1.30 -4.37
CA GLN A 553 46.72 1.76 -3.78
C GLN A 553 46.46 2.61 -2.54
N THR A 554 47.44 2.63 -1.63
CA THR A 554 47.53 3.65 -0.58
C THR A 554 48.09 4.96 -1.15
N ASN A 555 47.99 6.05 -0.39
CA ASN A 555 48.59 7.35 -0.74
C ASN A 555 50.14 7.32 -0.90
N ALA A 556 50.80 6.21 -0.58
CA ALA A 556 52.24 5.99 -0.81
C ALA A 556 52.55 5.24 -2.12
N GLY A 557 51.53 4.75 -2.84
CA GLY A 557 51.65 3.90 -4.02
C GLY A 557 51.68 2.40 -3.72
N ASP A 558 51.75 1.99 -2.45
CA ASP A 558 51.70 0.58 -2.05
C ASP A 558 50.31 -0.02 -2.36
N TYR A 559 50.26 -1.16 -3.04
CA TYR A 559 49.03 -1.90 -3.30
C TYR A 559 48.47 -2.55 -2.03
N LEU A 560 47.15 -2.52 -1.86
CA LEU A 560 46.47 -3.37 -0.88
C LEU A 560 46.41 -4.81 -1.40
N THR A 561 46.71 -5.79 -0.55
CA THR A 561 46.66 -7.21 -0.90
C THR A 561 45.80 -8.03 0.06
N ASP A 562 45.26 -9.15 -0.41
CA ASP A 562 44.65 -10.17 0.44
C ASP A 562 45.70 -11.03 1.19
N GLU A 563 45.26 -12.00 2.00
CA GLU A 563 46.13 -12.91 2.75
C GLU A 563 46.99 -13.84 1.86
N ALA A 564 46.66 -13.97 0.57
CA ALA A 564 47.41 -14.73 -0.42
C ALA A 564 48.35 -13.87 -1.27
N GLY A 565 48.35 -12.54 -1.08
CA GLY A 565 49.16 -11.58 -1.83
C GLY A 565 48.54 -11.10 -3.15
N ASN A 566 47.29 -11.47 -3.46
CA ASN A 566 46.60 -10.91 -4.63
C ASN A 566 46.25 -9.45 -4.36
N HIS A 567 46.44 -8.56 -5.34
CA HIS A 567 46.04 -7.17 -5.18
C HIS A 567 44.52 -7.03 -5.09
N ILE A 568 44.04 -6.22 -4.14
CA ILE A 568 42.61 -5.94 -3.97
C ILE A 568 42.17 -4.91 -5.02
N GLN A 569 41.08 -5.22 -5.72
CA GLN A 569 40.46 -4.32 -6.68
C GLN A 569 39.19 -3.66 -6.12
N GLY A 570 38.86 -2.47 -6.62
CA GLY A 570 37.65 -1.73 -6.26
C GLY A 570 37.44 -0.51 -7.15
N ILE A 571 36.31 0.15 -6.95
CA ILE A 571 36.00 1.42 -7.61
C ILE A 571 36.82 2.53 -6.94
N CYS A 572 37.74 3.14 -7.69
CA CYS A 572 38.60 4.23 -7.18
C CYS A 572 38.02 5.63 -7.38
N ASP A 573 37.02 5.79 -8.26
CA ASP A 573 36.32 7.07 -8.44
C ASP A 573 35.63 7.51 -7.12
N PRO A 574 35.79 8.77 -6.67
CA PRO A 574 35.31 9.22 -5.38
C PRO A 574 33.79 9.48 -5.31
N GLN A 575 33.08 9.60 -6.44
CA GLN A 575 31.62 9.71 -6.49
C GLN A 575 30.93 8.33 -6.64
N LEU A 576 31.52 7.40 -7.39
CA LEU A 576 30.98 6.05 -7.57
C LEU A 576 31.19 5.19 -6.31
N SER A 577 32.37 5.26 -5.70
CA SER A 577 32.71 4.46 -4.50
C SER A 577 31.87 4.79 -3.25
N ILE A 578 31.22 5.96 -3.19
CA ILE A 578 30.51 6.42 -1.99
C ILE A 578 29.10 5.83 -1.84
N SER A 579 28.36 5.48 -2.89
CA SER A 579 26.95 5.05 -2.72
C SER A 579 26.34 4.49 -4.00
N LYS A 580 25.36 3.58 -3.87
CA LYS A 580 24.50 3.09 -4.98
C LYS A 580 23.72 4.18 -5.73
N THR A 581 23.69 5.40 -5.19
CA THR A 581 23.03 6.59 -5.75
C THR A 581 24.05 7.64 -6.23
N ALA A 582 25.35 7.30 -6.33
CA ALA A 582 26.43 8.18 -6.79
C ALA A 582 26.35 9.62 -6.22
N GLY A 583 26.20 9.72 -4.90
CA GLY A 583 26.13 11.00 -4.18
C GLY A 583 24.75 11.69 -4.20
N ALA A 584 23.73 11.13 -4.85
CA ALA A 584 22.34 11.58 -4.73
C ALA A 584 21.62 10.96 -3.51
N ILE A 585 20.40 11.43 -3.21
CA ILE A 585 19.62 10.94 -2.06
C ILE A 585 19.21 9.47 -2.20
N ASP A 586 19.05 8.80 -1.07
CA ASP A 586 18.36 7.51 -0.95
C ASP A 586 17.25 7.63 0.12
N GLY A 587 16.20 6.83 -0.05
CA GLY A 587 15.03 6.76 0.80
C GLY A 587 14.19 5.50 0.58
N PHE A 588 13.19 5.33 1.44
CA PHE A 588 12.14 4.31 1.34
C PHE A 588 10.80 4.88 1.83
N PRO A 589 9.64 4.35 1.40
CA PRO A 589 8.35 4.87 1.83
C PRO A 589 8.03 4.44 3.26
N ILE A 590 7.31 5.29 3.99
CA ILE A 590 6.87 5.08 5.37
C ILE A 590 5.44 5.60 5.55
N ALA A 591 4.75 5.11 6.57
CA ALA A 591 3.59 5.78 7.15
C ALA A 591 4.02 6.62 8.37
N LEU A 592 3.57 7.87 8.45
CA LEU A 592 3.81 8.72 9.61
C LEU A 592 2.58 8.75 10.52
N TYR A 593 2.77 8.63 11.84
CA TYR A 593 1.74 8.85 12.85
C TYR A 593 2.19 9.97 13.79
N VAL A 594 1.30 10.89 14.11
CA VAL A 594 1.53 11.98 15.07
C VAL A 594 0.47 11.91 16.15
N ASN A 595 0.89 11.70 17.40
CA ASN A 595 0.03 11.49 18.57
C ASN A 595 -1.01 10.37 18.28
N ASP A 596 -0.51 9.22 17.85
CA ASP A 596 -1.25 8.00 17.44
C ASP A 596 -2.31 8.19 16.35
N LYS A 597 -2.26 9.27 15.56
CA LYS A 597 -3.14 9.48 14.40
C LYS A 597 -2.34 9.45 13.10
N PHE A 598 -2.80 8.70 12.10
CA PHE A 598 -2.20 8.69 10.77
C PHE A 598 -2.06 10.11 10.21
N ALA A 599 -0.81 10.52 9.97
CA ALA A 599 -0.43 11.89 9.59
C ALA A 599 -0.21 12.06 8.08
N GLY A 600 0.08 10.97 7.37
CA GLY A 600 0.26 10.94 5.91
C GLY A 600 1.24 9.85 5.45
N LEU A 601 1.37 9.72 4.13
CA LEU A 601 2.43 8.96 3.48
C LEU A 601 3.67 9.84 3.26
N TYR A 602 4.84 9.28 3.57
CA TYR A 602 6.11 9.98 3.52
C TYR A 602 7.20 9.09 2.91
N THR A 603 8.27 9.67 2.37
CA THR A 603 9.55 8.97 2.20
C THR A 603 10.49 9.32 3.36
N PHE A 604 11.18 8.32 3.90
CA PHE A 604 12.24 8.47 4.90
C PHE A 604 13.59 8.45 4.19
N ASN A 605 14.30 9.58 4.20
CA ASN A 605 15.47 9.82 3.35
C ASN A 605 16.73 10.17 4.17
N ILE A 606 17.90 9.93 3.59
CA ILE A 606 19.18 10.47 4.08
C ILE A 606 19.22 12.02 3.93
N PRO A 607 20.02 12.73 4.74
CA PRO A 607 20.02 14.19 4.75
C PRO A 607 20.86 14.80 3.62
N LYS A 608 20.51 16.02 3.18
CA LYS A 608 21.45 16.91 2.48
C LYS A 608 22.50 17.37 3.49
N ASP A 609 23.68 16.75 3.41
CA ASP A 609 24.99 17.13 3.98
C ASP A 609 26.05 16.08 3.56
N GLY A 610 27.29 16.23 4.04
CA GLY A 610 28.43 15.36 3.76
C GLY A 610 28.17 13.87 3.96
N TRP A 611 27.22 13.44 4.83
CA TRP A 611 26.89 12.03 4.98
C TRP A 611 26.34 11.40 3.69
N MET A 612 25.58 12.16 2.89
CA MET A 612 25.05 11.71 1.61
C MET A 612 26.17 11.33 0.62
N ALA A 613 27.28 12.07 0.68
CA ALA A 613 28.48 11.83 -0.11
C ALA A 613 29.60 11.11 0.68
N LYS A 614 29.28 10.48 1.84
CA LYS A 614 30.22 9.87 2.81
C LYS A 614 31.44 10.73 3.19
N MET A 615 31.36 12.05 3.04
CA MET A 615 32.47 12.97 3.23
C MET A 615 32.86 13.08 4.72
N PRO A 616 34.15 12.93 5.06
CA PRO A 616 34.64 13.17 6.42
C PRO A 616 34.71 14.67 6.73
N ASN A 617 34.73 15.01 8.02
CA ASN A 617 35.10 16.35 8.50
C ASN A 617 36.62 16.56 8.36
N LYS A 618 37.09 16.66 7.11
CA LYS A 618 38.50 16.80 6.72
C LYS A 618 38.63 17.84 5.60
N ASP A 619 39.76 18.53 5.60
CA ASP A 619 40.23 19.30 4.45
C ASP A 619 40.27 18.45 3.16
N GLY A 620 39.70 18.96 2.07
CA GLY A 620 39.49 18.23 0.80
C GLY A 620 38.03 18.15 0.34
N TYR A 621 37.08 18.11 1.29
CA TYR A 621 35.72 17.68 1.00
C TYR A 621 34.70 18.81 1.15
N ALA A 622 33.89 19.05 0.10
CA ALA A 622 32.80 20.02 0.14
C ALA A 622 31.65 19.66 -0.81
N MET A 623 30.47 20.17 -0.49
CA MET A 623 29.25 20.06 -1.31
C MET A 623 28.60 21.44 -1.43
N VAL A 624 28.24 21.83 -2.64
CA VAL A 624 27.56 23.10 -2.92
C VAL A 624 26.36 22.87 -3.84
N SER A 625 25.30 23.66 -3.69
CA SER A 625 24.16 23.66 -4.62
C SER A 625 23.86 25.05 -5.14
N VAL A 626 23.46 25.11 -6.40
CA VAL A 626 23.21 26.33 -7.18
C VAL A 626 21.71 26.66 -7.25
N ASP A 627 21.40 27.94 -7.41
CA ASP A 627 20.04 28.46 -7.57
C ASP A 627 19.89 29.23 -8.90
N TRP A 628 18.65 29.56 -9.26
CA TRP A 628 18.20 29.86 -10.63
C TRP A 628 18.94 30.99 -11.36
N SER A 629 19.61 31.90 -10.65
CA SER A 629 20.35 33.04 -11.23
C SER A 629 21.74 32.65 -11.78
N SER A 630 22.40 31.63 -11.21
CA SER A 630 23.87 31.59 -11.18
C SER A 630 24.57 31.10 -12.45
N LEU A 631 23.83 30.63 -13.46
CA LEU A 631 24.38 30.11 -14.72
C LEU A 631 24.04 30.95 -15.96
N ASP A 632 23.30 32.04 -15.78
CA ASP A 632 23.05 33.10 -16.79
C ASP A 632 23.57 34.47 -16.29
N HIS A 633 23.86 34.61 -15.00
CA HIS A 633 24.65 35.74 -14.51
C HIS A 633 26.07 35.69 -15.08
N GLN A 634 26.54 36.84 -15.59
CA GLN A 634 27.97 37.12 -15.53
C GLN A 634 28.36 37.20 -14.05
N VAL A 635 28.98 36.13 -13.55
CA VAL A 635 29.75 36.19 -12.31
C VAL A 635 30.90 37.17 -12.54
N ASP A 636 31.06 38.14 -11.65
CA ASP A 636 32.22 39.04 -11.69
C ASP A 636 33.46 38.24 -11.27
N THR A 637 34.13 37.65 -12.26
CA THR A 637 35.36 36.87 -12.05
C THR A 637 36.54 37.70 -11.55
N THR A 638 36.40 39.03 -11.45
CA THR A 638 37.37 39.90 -10.77
C THR A 638 37.09 40.04 -9.27
N ASN A 639 35.88 39.70 -8.81
CA ASN A 639 35.45 39.79 -7.42
C ASN A 639 35.47 38.42 -6.72
N THR A 640 36.61 38.04 -6.16
CA THR A 640 36.78 36.80 -5.37
C THR A 640 36.04 36.78 -4.03
N SER A 641 35.25 37.82 -3.70
CA SER A 641 34.35 37.84 -2.53
C SER A 641 32.88 37.58 -2.87
N ASP A 642 32.53 37.49 -4.15
CA ASP A 642 31.20 37.05 -4.57
C ASP A 642 31.15 35.51 -4.70
N PHE A 643 30.04 34.94 -4.26
CA PHE A 643 29.72 33.52 -4.34
C PHE A 643 28.29 33.28 -4.87
N GLY A 644 27.60 34.34 -5.31
CA GLY A 644 26.27 34.29 -5.90
C GLY A 644 25.21 33.61 -5.02
N ASP A 645 24.19 33.05 -5.67
CA ASP A 645 23.19 32.20 -5.02
C ASP A 645 23.68 30.73 -4.90
N VAL A 646 24.91 30.52 -4.42
CA VAL A 646 25.48 29.19 -4.17
C VAL A 646 25.45 28.88 -2.66
N GLU A 647 24.68 27.87 -2.26
CA GLU A 647 24.59 27.42 -0.86
C GLU A 647 25.66 26.33 -0.57
N ILE A 648 26.54 26.55 0.42
CA ILE A 648 27.48 25.53 0.92
C ILE A 648 26.73 24.57 1.86
N GLU A 649 26.41 23.40 1.34
CA GLU A 649 25.69 22.33 2.05
C GLU A 649 26.60 21.52 2.98
N PHE A 650 27.88 21.39 2.60
CA PHE A 650 28.91 20.78 3.44
C PHE A 650 30.28 21.36 3.14
N CYS A 651 31.09 21.50 4.18
CA CYS A 651 32.53 21.66 4.09
C CYS A 651 33.16 20.87 5.24
N GLY A 652 34.20 20.09 4.95
CA GLY A 652 34.90 19.30 5.96
C GLY A 652 35.76 20.15 6.92
N THR A 653 35.94 21.44 6.63
CA THR A 653 36.66 22.42 7.46
C THR A 653 35.74 23.53 7.97
N LYS A 654 36.20 24.24 9.03
CA LYS A 654 35.51 25.45 9.53
C LYS A 654 35.73 26.66 8.63
N ASP A 655 36.89 26.74 7.97
CA ASP A 655 37.12 27.67 6.87
C ASP A 655 36.44 27.13 5.61
N THR A 656 35.81 28.04 4.87
CA THR A 656 35.06 27.77 3.63
C THR A 656 35.57 28.59 2.44
N ALA A 657 36.52 29.51 2.64
CA ALA A 657 37.03 30.38 1.58
C ALA A 657 37.67 29.60 0.41
N TRP A 658 38.28 28.44 0.71
CA TRP A 658 38.81 27.55 -0.34
C TRP A 658 37.71 26.96 -1.23
N VAL A 659 36.52 26.70 -0.69
CA VAL A 659 35.37 26.18 -1.44
C VAL A 659 34.91 27.21 -2.45
N GLN A 660 34.83 28.48 -2.00
CA GLN A 660 34.44 29.60 -2.84
C GLN A 660 35.45 29.84 -3.97
N LYS A 661 36.76 29.85 -3.67
CA LYS A 661 37.79 29.97 -4.70
C LYS A 661 37.73 28.81 -5.71
N SER A 662 37.69 27.57 -5.23
CA SER A 662 37.67 26.36 -6.07
C SER A 662 36.48 26.35 -7.04
N PHE A 663 35.29 26.67 -6.55
CA PHE A 663 34.10 26.71 -7.41
C PHE A 663 34.17 27.89 -8.40
N ASN A 664 34.66 29.05 -7.97
CA ASN A 664 34.85 30.21 -8.85
C ASN A 664 35.95 29.95 -9.91
N ASP A 665 36.95 29.10 -9.66
CA ASP A 665 37.93 28.67 -10.67
C ASP A 665 37.22 27.89 -11.80
N LEU A 666 36.35 26.92 -11.46
CA LEU A 666 35.53 26.18 -12.43
C LEU A 666 34.59 27.11 -13.21
N ILE A 667 33.86 28.00 -12.54
CA ILE A 667 32.97 28.95 -13.19
C ILE A 667 33.74 29.93 -14.10
N THR A 668 34.97 30.30 -13.73
CA THR A 668 35.84 31.16 -14.57
C THR A 668 36.29 30.43 -15.84
N ALA A 669 36.61 29.13 -15.74
CA ALA A 669 36.94 28.30 -16.90
C ALA A 669 35.72 28.10 -17.82
N LEU A 670 34.56 27.69 -17.26
CA LEU A 670 33.33 27.52 -18.02
C LEU A 670 32.88 28.80 -18.75
N ASN A 671 33.24 29.99 -18.26
CA ASN A 671 32.92 31.27 -18.90
C ASN A 671 33.84 31.67 -20.07
N GLN A 672 34.95 30.97 -20.32
CA GLN A 672 35.80 31.24 -21.50
C GLN A 672 35.12 30.84 -22.82
N ASP A 673 35.66 31.29 -23.96
CA ASP A 673 35.26 30.79 -25.28
C ASP A 673 36.41 29.98 -25.90
N TYR A 674 36.20 28.66 -26.03
CA TYR A 674 37.20 27.71 -26.53
C TYR A 674 37.02 27.49 -28.04
N THR A 675 38.13 27.32 -28.77
CA THR A 675 38.12 27.16 -30.23
C THR A 675 37.61 25.79 -30.69
N ASP A 676 37.81 24.77 -29.87
CA ASP A 676 37.59 23.35 -30.19
C ASP A 676 37.52 22.53 -28.88
N GLN A 677 37.10 21.28 -29.00
CA GLN A 677 36.96 20.33 -27.88
C GLN A 677 38.28 20.13 -27.12
N SER A 678 39.40 19.89 -27.80
CA SER A 678 40.67 19.59 -27.12
C SER A 678 41.18 20.71 -26.22
N HIS A 679 40.89 21.98 -26.53
CA HIS A 679 41.20 23.12 -25.65
C HIS A 679 40.19 23.30 -24.50
N PHE A 680 38.94 22.87 -24.70
CA PHE A 680 37.92 22.82 -23.64
C PHE A 680 38.27 21.73 -22.61
N ASP A 681 38.47 20.49 -23.07
CA ASP A 681 38.80 19.32 -22.24
C ASP A 681 40.00 19.60 -21.35
N MET A 682 41.10 20.09 -21.93
CA MET A 682 42.35 20.39 -21.22
C MET A 682 42.20 21.44 -20.10
N ALA A 683 41.22 22.33 -20.20
CA ALA A 683 40.95 23.36 -19.22
C ALA A 683 39.88 22.99 -18.18
N ILE A 684 39.02 22.00 -18.49
CA ILE A 684 37.83 21.66 -17.70
C ILE A 684 37.98 20.32 -16.97
N ASP A 685 38.59 19.29 -17.55
CA ASP A 685 38.80 18.00 -16.90
C ASP A 685 39.52 18.07 -15.53
N PRO A 686 40.49 18.98 -15.29
CA PRO A 686 41.08 19.16 -13.96
C PRO A 686 40.12 19.76 -12.90
N LEU A 687 38.99 20.33 -13.33
CA LEU A 687 38.06 21.12 -12.51
C LEU A 687 36.65 20.51 -12.42
N LEU A 688 36.24 19.72 -13.40
CA LEU A 688 34.93 19.09 -13.51
C LEU A 688 35.07 17.68 -14.08
N ASP A 689 34.39 16.72 -13.44
CA ASP A 689 34.17 15.40 -13.99
C ASP A 689 33.17 15.47 -15.16
N LEU A 690 33.71 15.44 -16.39
CA LEU A 690 32.93 15.54 -17.62
C LEU A 690 31.89 14.41 -17.75
N ASP A 691 32.21 13.20 -17.28
CA ASP A 691 31.28 12.06 -17.31
C ASP A 691 30.03 12.33 -16.46
N SER A 692 30.16 12.76 -15.20
CA SER A 692 29.01 13.14 -14.37
C SER A 692 28.22 14.33 -14.94
N ALA A 693 28.89 15.24 -15.67
CA ALA A 693 28.24 16.40 -16.28
C ALA A 693 27.46 16.04 -17.56
N ILE A 694 28.03 15.20 -18.42
CA ILE A 694 27.35 14.64 -19.60
C ILE A 694 26.21 13.72 -19.17
N ASP A 695 26.43 12.86 -18.17
CA ASP A 695 25.38 12.03 -17.57
C ASP A 695 24.23 12.88 -17.05
N TYR A 696 24.50 13.91 -16.25
CA TYR A 696 23.44 14.76 -15.69
C TYR A 696 22.64 15.50 -16.77
N TYR A 697 23.33 15.94 -17.83
CA TYR A 697 22.70 16.61 -18.96
C TYR A 697 21.76 15.67 -19.73
N CYS A 698 22.23 14.47 -20.10
CA CYS A 698 21.43 13.43 -20.75
C CYS A 698 20.24 13.01 -19.85
N TYR A 699 20.55 12.64 -18.61
CA TYR A 699 19.61 12.20 -17.59
C TYR A 699 18.47 13.20 -17.37
N SER A 700 18.81 14.49 -17.19
CA SER A 700 17.82 15.55 -16.99
C SER A 700 16.88 15.67 -18.19
N VAL A 701 17.42 15.74 -19.43
CA VAL A 701 16.62 15.85 -20.66
C VAL A 701 15.71 14.63 -20.87
N LEU A 702 16.14 13.44 -20.47
CA LEU A 702 15.33 12.22 -20.52
C LEU A 702 14.15 12.24 -19.54
N ILE A 703 14.32 12.78 -18.32
CA ILE A 703 13.26 12.84 -17.30
C ILE A 703 12.47 14.16 -17.26
N ASP A 704 12.78 15.12 -18.14
CA ASP A 704 12.19 16.48 -18.16
C ASP A 704 12.35 17.23 -16.82
N ASN A 705 13.58 17.25 -16.31
CA ASN A 705 13.97 17.95 -15.08
C ASN A 705 14.09 19.47 -15.33
N ILE A 706 12.95 20.18 -15.42
CA ILE A 706 12.90 21.61 -15.75
C ILE A 706 13.65 22.50 -14.74
N ASP A 707 13.55 22.19 -13.45
CA ASP A 707 14.32 22.89 -12.40
C ASP A 707 15.83 22.56 -12.49
N GLY A 708 16.18 21.45 -13.14
CA GLY A 708 17.54 20.92 -13.38
C GLY A 708 18.47 21.76 -14.25
N ILE A 709 17.97 22.83 -14.87
CA ILE A 709 18.76 23.68 -15.77
C ILE A 709 19.78 24.51 -14.96
N ASN A 710 19.32 25.14 -13.87
CA ASN A 710 20.10 26.03 -13.00
C ASN A 710 20.01 25.67 -11.49
N SER A 711 19.29 24.61 -11.12
CA SER A 711 19.22 24.08 -9.75
C SER A 711 18.95 22.57 -9.78
N ASN A 712 18.52 21.95 -8.68
CA ASN A 712 18.23 20.50 -8.62
C ASN A 712 19.42 19.58 -9.01
N PHE A 713 20.63 20.05 -8.71
CA PHE A 713 21.84 19.24 -8.57
C PHE A 713 22.76 19.82 -7.49
N ILE A 714 23.76 19.02 -7.10
CA ILE A 714 24.79 19.35 -6.13
C ILE A 714 26.15 19.08 -6.79
N PHE A 715 27.06 20.05 -6.72
CA PHE A 715 28.47 19.79 -7.01
C PHE A 715 29.16 19.27 -5.75
N GLN A 716 29.95 18.21 -5.92
CA GLN A 716 30.69 17.51 -4.86
C GLN A 716 32.18 17.53 -5.20
N THR A 717 33.06 17.89 -4.27
CA THR A 717 34.52 17.76 -4.44
C THR A 717 35.12 16.97 -3.28
N PHE A 718 36.15 16.19 -3.60
CA PHE A 718 36.82 15.26 -2.69
C PHE A 718 38.33 15.55 -2.56
N ASP A 719 38.86 16.44 -3.40
CA ASP A 719 40.27 16.84 -3.55
C ASP A 719 40.48 18.36 -3.56
N LYS A 720 39.40 19.15 -3.34
CA LYS A 720 39.26 20.60 -3.55
C LYS A 720 39.33 21.12 -4.99
N THR A 721 39.54 20.29 -6.00
CA THR A 721 39.91 20.77 -7.34
C THR A 721 38.93 20.28 -8.39
N LYS A 722 38.73 18.95 -8.50
CA LYS A 722 37.73 18.38 -9.39
C LYS A 722 36.37 18.31 -8.70
N TRP A 723 35.35 18.80 -9.39
CA TRP A 723 33.95 18.77 -8.97
C TRP A 723 33.18 17.71 -9.76
N TYR A 724 32.23 17.04 -9.09
CA TYR A 724 31.39 15.99 -9.66
C TYR A 724 29.92 16.40 -9.47
N ILE A 725 29.08 16.23 -10.49
CA ILE A 725 27.65 16.57 -10.41
C ILE A 725 26.87 15.38 -9.85
N ALA A 726 25.98 15.63 -8.88
CA ALA A 726 25.02 14.63 -8.38
C ALA A 726 23.59 15.19 -8.43
N ALA A 727 22.64 14.41 -8.94
CA ALA A 727 21.25 14.84 -9.13
C ALA A 727 20.49 14.99 -7.78
N TYR A 728 19.61 15.99 -7.67
CA TYR A 728 18.94 16.33 -6.40
C TYR A 728 17.52 16.92 -6.58
N ASP A 729 16.65 16.81 -5.56
CA ASP A 729 15.27 17.34 -5.53
C ASP A 729 14.39 16.96 -6.76
N LEU A 730 14.44 15.68 -7.15
CA LEU A 730 13.86 15.19 -8.40
C LEU A 730 12.35 14.88 -8.33
N ASP A 731 11.57 15.57 -7.49
CA ASP A 731 10.11 15.40 -7.41
C ASP A 731 9.35 16.04 -8.58
N LYS A 732 9.88 17.10 -9.18
CA LYS A 732 9.34 17.77 -10.38
C LYS A 732 9.88 17.16 -11.69
N THR A 733 9.64 15.88 -11.90
CA THR A 733 10.15 15.12 -13.06
C THR A 733 9.02 14.36 -13.77
N TYR A 734 9.26 13.84 -14.97
CA TYR A 734 8.29 13.14 -15.82
C TYR A 734 7.06 14.01 -16.14
N GLY A 735 7.33 15.23 -16.61
CA GLY A 735 6.33 16.18 -17.10
C GLY A 735 5.59 16.99 -16.04
N THR A 736 5.97 16.96 -14.75
CA THR A 736 5.32 17.79 -13.72
C THR A 736 6.06 19.09 -13.44
N THR A 737 5.33 20.21 -13.49
CA THR A 737 5.81 21.56 -13.16
C THR A 737 4.97 22.18 -12.05
N THR A 738 5.50 23.21 -11.38
CA THR A 738 4.79 23.98 -10.34
C THR A 738 3.73 24.94 -10.86
N ASP A 739 3.80 25.31 -12.14
CA ASP A 739 3.24 26.59 -12.60
C ASP A 739 1.82 26.50 -13.16
N PHE A 740 1.33 25.29 -13.49
CA PHE A 740 0.11 25.11 -14.30
C PHE A 740 -0.86 24.01 -13.82
N GLU A 741 -0.55 23.29 -12.73
CA GLU A 741 -1.37 22.15 -12.23
C GLU A 741 -1.66 21.06 -13.29
N THR A 742 -0.79 20.93 -14.29
CA THR A 742 -0.93 19.99 -15.42
C THR A 742 0.35 19.21 -15.71
N VAL A 743 0.21 17.99 -16.21
CA VAL A 743 1.31 17.22 -16.80
C VAL A 743 1.60 17.73 -18.22
N ILE A 744 2.85 18.14 -18.47
CA ILE A 744 3.40 18.59 -19.76
C ILE A 744 3.45 17.41 -20.74
N ARG A 745 3.26 17.67 -22.03
CA ARG A 745 3.33 16.62 -23.07
C ARG A 745 4.78 16.13 -23.26
N PRO A 746 5.04 14.82 -23.28
CA PRO A 746 6.40 14.27 -23.38
C PRO A 746 7.11 14.58 -24.71
N ASN A 747 6.33 14.75 -25.78
CA ASN A 747 6.79 15.15 -27.10
C ASN A 747 6.68 16.66 -27.38
N SER A 748 6.55 17.47 -26.32
CA SER A 748 6.58 18.91 -26.47
C SER A 748 7.99 19.39 -26.81
N ASP A 749 8.07 20.36 -27.72
CA ASP A 749 9.33 20.92 -28.23
C ASP A 749 9.19 22.42 -28.40
N ASN A 750 10.14 23.15 -27.82
CA ASN A 750 10.41 24.54 -28.15
C ASN A 750 11.89 24.84 -27.86
N GLN A 751 12.74 24.58 -28.86
CA GLN A 751 14.18 24.92 -28.85
C GLN A 751 14.46 26.39 -28.49
N ASN A 752 13.52 27.30 -28.77
CA ASN A 752 13.65 28.73 -28.48
C ASN A 752 13.15 29.13 -27.09
N ALA A 753 12.62 28.20 -26.28
CA ALA A 753 12.12 28.48 -24.95
C ALA A 753 13.19 29.09 -24.02
N ASP A 754 12.75 30.03 -23.19
CA ASP A 754 13.50 30.59 -22.07
C ASP A 754 12.93 30.12 -20.72
N LEU A 755 13.70 30.33 -19.65
CA LEU A 755 13.29 30.10 -18.26
C LEU A 755 12.08 30.93 -17.82
N GLN A 756 11.78 32.05 -18.49
CA GLN A 756 10.80 33.04 -18.00
C GLN A 756 9.36 32.77 -18.49
N GLN A 757 9.16 32.31 -19.73
CA GLN A 757 7.83 32.08 -20.30
C GLN A 757 7.71 30.81 -21.17
N GLY A 758 8.82 30.26 -21.66
CA GLY A 758 8.82 29.10 -22.54
C GLY A 758 8.82 27.76 -21.82
N ILE A 759 9.90 27.49 -21.08
CA ILE A 759 10.36 26.12 -20.82
C ILE A 759 9.42 25.34 -19.88
N LYS A 760 8.86 26.02 -18.89
CA LYS A 760 7.83 25.52 -17.96
C LYS A 760 6.52 25.07 -18.64
N ARG A 761 6.29 25.44 -19.90
CA ARG A 761 5.13 25.00 -20.70
C ARG A 761 5.47 23.92 -21.72
N TYR A 762 6.70 23.92 -22.22
CA TYR A 762 7.09 23.11 -23.37
C TYR A 762 8.07 21.98 -23.06
N GLY A 763 8.52 21.85 -21.81
CA GLY A 763 9.54 20.89 -21.42
C GLY A 763 10.94 21.30 -21.88
N ILE A 764 11.95 20.59 -21.38
CA ILE A 764 13.34 20.81 -21.77
C ILE A 764 13.71 20.01 -23.03
N THR A 765 14.79 20.44 -23.66
CA THR A 765 15.48 19.81 -24.80
C THR A 765 16.98 20.09 -24.61
N PHE A 766 17.86 19.40 -25.33
CA PHE A 766 19.29 19.72 -25.26
C PHE A 766 19.54 21.19 -25.63
N GLU A 767 18.97 21.64 -26.76
CA GLU A 767 19.16 22.99 -27.29
C GLU A 767 18.64 24.08 -26.34
N ASN A 768 17.47 23.89 -25.70
CA ASN A 768 16.94 24.89 -24.78
C ASN A 768 17.57 24.82 -23.37
N MET A 769 18.08 23.67 -22.93
CA MET A 769 18.86 23.56 -21.69
C MET A 769 20.26 24.18 -21.85
N ALA A 770 20.93 23.93 -22.99
CA ALA A 770 22.16 24.60 -23.40
C ALA A 770 22.00 26.12 -23.55
N LYS A 771 20.85 26.58 -24.07
CA LYS A 771 20.54 28.02 -24.21
C LYS A 771 20.46 28.75 -22.86
N ASN A 772 19.99 28.10 -21.80
CA ASN A 772 19.65 28.75 -20.53
C ASN A 772 20.67 28.47 -19.40
N SER A 773 21.81 27.82 -19.70
CA SER A 773 22.84 27.46 -18.71
C SER A 773 24.22 27.38 -19.35
N LYS A 774 25.19 28.15 -18.83
CA LYS A 774 26.54 28.21 -19.41
C LYS A 774 27.25 26.85 -19.46
N LEU A 775 27.08 25.99 -18.46
CA LEU A 775 27.66 24.64 -18.45
C LEU A 775 27.16 23.80 -19.64
N PHE A 776 25.84 23.66 -19.77
CA PHE A 776 25.25 22.85 -20.84
C PHE A 776 25.46 23.49 -22.22
N SER A 777 25.67 24.82 -22.30
CA SER A 777 26.10 25.49 -23.53
C SER A 777 27.47 25.00 -24.03
N GLN A 778 28.43 24.78 -23.12
CA GLN A 778 29.77 24.32 -23.51
C GLN A 778 29.76 22.83 -23.83
N LEU A 779 29.08 22.01 -23.03
CA LEU A 779 28.92 20.58 -23.33
C LEU A 779 28.20 20.37 -24.67
N TRP A 780 27.18 21.15 -25.00
CA TRP A 780 26.53 21.05 -26.31
C TRP A 780 27.39 21.57 -27.47
N LYS A 781 28.27 22.55 -27.22
CA LYS A 781 29.19 23.11 -28.24
C LYS A 781 30.39 22.20 -28.52
N HIS A 782 30.89 21.49 -27.51
CA HIS A 782 32.15 20.74 -27.56
C HIS A 782 31.98 19.21 -27.47
N HIS A 783 30.83 18.71 -27.02
CA HIS A 783 30.52 17.29 -26.82
C HIS A 783 29.14 16.88 -27.37
N GLU A 784 28.64 17.48 -28.46
CA GLU A 784 27.32 17.11 -29.04
C GLU A 784 27.24 15.59 -29.32
N ASP A 785 28.26 15.03 -29.98
CA ASP A 785 28.28 13.60 -30.30
C ASP A 785 28.38 12.73 -29.04
N ASP A 786 29.14 13.11 -28.02
CA ASP A 786 29.25 12.33 -26.77
C ASP A 786 27.92 12.34 -26.00
N VAL A 787 27.25 13.50 -25.90
CA VAL A 787 25.92 13.65 -25.29
C VAL A 787 24.88 12.81 -26.05
N LEU A 788 24.90 12.80 -27.39
CA LEU A 788 23.97 12.01 -28.19
C LEU A 788 24.26 10.51 -28.13
N ASN A 789 25.53 10.09 -28.14
CA ASN A 789 25.94 8.70 -27.99
C ASN A 789 25.59 8.16 -26.60
N ARG A 790 25.89 8.91 -25.54
CA ARG A 790 25.52 8.54 -24.16
C ARG A 790 24.00 8.49 -24.00
N THR A 791 23.26 9.45 -24.54
CA THR A 791 21.79 9.40 -24.58
C THR A 791 21.26 8.14 -25.26
N LYS A 792 21.87 7.73 -26.40
CA LYS A 792 21.51 6.51 -27.13
C LYS A 792 21.81 5.24 -26.33
N GLU A 793 22.90 5.22 -25.59
CA GLU A 793 23.25 4.13 -24.68
C GLU A 793 22.24 4.02 -23.52
N LEU A 794 22.04 5.10 -22.76
CA LEU A 794 21.17 5.15 -21.58
C LEU A 794 19.76 4.60 -21.87
N ILE A 795 19.14 5.04 -22.96
CA ILE A 795 17.77 4.63 -23.35
C ILE A 795 17.68 3.20 -23.92
N SER A 796 18.83 2.52 -24.05
CA SER A 796 18.94 1.10 -24.39
C SER A 796 19.33 0.23 -23.18
N THR A 797 19.84 0.85 -22.10
CA THR A 797 20.28 0.18 -20.86
C THR A 797 19.41 0.62 -19.67
N VAL A 798 20.01 1.25 -18.65
CA VAL A 798 19.44 1.58 -17.33
C VAL A 798 18.33 2.64 -17.37
N MET A 799 18.21 3.37 -18.48
CA MET A 799 17.11 4.30 -18.74
C MET A 799 16.20 3.85 -19.89
N SER A 800 16.18 2.55 -20.21
CA SER A 800 15.15 2.03 -21.12
C SER A 800 13.75 2.20 -20.51
N PRO A 801 12.69 2.33 -21.33
CA PRO A 801 11.31 2.45 -20.80
C PRO A 801 10.88 1.28 -19.91
N GLY A 802 11.47 0.09 -20.10
CA GLY A 802 11.26 -1.08 -19.24
C GLY A 802 11.87 -0.89 -17.85
N GLU A 803 13.17 -0.59 -17.78
CA GLU A 803 13.88 -0.42 -16.49
C GLU A 803 13.28 0.71 -15.63
N ILE A 804 12.92 1.83 -16.26
CA ILE A 804 12.27 2.94 -15.57
C ILE A 804 10.89 2.52 -15.03
N ALA A 805 10.09 1.77 -15.80
CA ALA A 805 8.82 1.25 -15.33
C ALA A 805 8.99 0.27 -14.16
N CYS A 806 9.89 -0.72 -14.30
CA CYS A 806 10.23 -1.67 -13.23
C CYS A 806 10.65 -0.95 -11.95
N THR A 807 11.57 0.03 -12.03
CA THR A 807 12.07 0.76 -10.85
C THR A 807 10.98 1.56 -10.14
N PHE A 808 10.04 2.18 -10.89
CA PHE A 808 8.88 2.87 -10.30
C PHE A 808 7.88 1.88 -9.67
N TYR A 809 7.57 0.76 -10.33
CA TYR A 809 6.72 -0.28 -9.75
C TYR A 809 7.33 -0.89 -8.49
N ASP A 810 8.64 -1.20 -8.49
CA ASP A 810 9.35 -1.76 -7.34
C ASP A 810 9.39 -0.84 -6.12
N PHE A 811 9.36 0.47 -6.32
CA PHE A 811 9.19 1.41 -5.21
C PHE A 811 7.74 1.50 -4.76
N THR A 812 6.80 1.67 -5.70
CA THR A 812 5.39 1.97 -5.38
C THR A 812 4.59 0.76 -4.90
N GLN A 813 4.98 -0.48 -5.25
CA GLN A 813 4.35 -1.70 -4.72
C GLN A 813 4.51 -1.86 -3.20
N LYS A 814 5.47 -1.14 -2.59
CA LYS A 814 5.70 -1.09 -1.13
C LYS A 814 4.72 -0.15 -0.41
N ILE A 815 3.81 0.50 -1.14
CA ILE A 815 2.81 1.44 -0.63
C ILE A 815 1.41 0.87 -0.91
N PRO A 816 0.68 0.35 0.09
CA PRO A 816 -0.65 -0.20 -0.10
C PRO A 816 -1.66 0.86 -0.60
N LEU A 817 -2.55 0.45 -1.51
CA LEU A 817 -3.63 1.32 -2.04
C LEU A 817 -4.51 1.92 -0.94
N ALA A 818 -4.74 1.18 0.15
CA ALA A 818 -5.46 1.69 1.33
C ALA A 818 -4.78 2.92 1.95
N LEU A 819 -3.44 2.99 1.94
CA LEU A 819 -2.70 4.12 2.50
C LEU A 819 -2.67 5.33 1.55
N TYR A 820 -2.59 5.11 0.23
CA TYR A 820 -2.81 6.18 -0.75
C TYR A 820 -4.21 6.80 -0.59
N ASN A 821 -5.24 5.96 -0.42
CA ASN A 821 -6.60 6.42 -0.20
C ASN A 821 -6.76 7.17 1.13
N ALA A 822 -6.08 6.73 2.20
CA ALA A 822 -6.07 7.43 3.49
C ALA A 822 -5.32 8.77 3.43
N ASP A 823 -4.20 8.82 2.71
CA ASP A 823 -3.41 10.04 2.47
C ASP A 823 -4.23 11.08 1.68
N ALA A 824 -4.86 10.67 0.59
CA ALA A 824 -5.76 11.52 -0.20
C ALA A 824 -7.02 11.96 0.58
N LYS A 825 -7.58 11.09 1.43
CA LYS A 825 -8.72 11.42 2.31
C LYS A 825 -8.34 12.45 3.38
N ARG A 826 -7.14 12.33 3.96
CA ARG A 826 -6.61 13.26 4.97
C ARG A 826 -6.22 14.60 4.35
N TRP A 827 -5.52 14.55 3.22
CA TRP A 827 -5.02 15.71 2.49
C TRP A 827 -5.82 15.88 1.20
N SER A 828 -7.12 16.16 1.33
CA SER A 828 -8.07 16.30 0.21
C SER A 828 -7.79 17.45 -0.77
N GLN A 829 -6.75 18.25 -0.52
CA GLN A 829 -6.25 19.31 -1.41
C GLN A 829 -4.84 18.98 -1.96
N LYS A 830 -4.31 17.78 -1.70
CA LYS A 830 -3.05 17.29 -2.26
C LYS A 830 -3.23 17.16 -3.78
N PRO A 831 -2.44 17.85 -4.61
CA PRO A 831 -2.66 17.88 -6.05
C PRO A 831 -2.41 16.50 -6.69
N TYR A 832 -3.04 16.29 -7.85
CA TYR A 832 -2.85 15.11 -8.69
C TYR A 832 -3.16 13.72 -8.09
N THR A 833 -3.97 13.65 -7.03
CA THR A 833 -4.35 12.40 -6.33
C THR A 833 -4.95 11.28 -7.21
N SER A 834 -5.47 11.61 -8.40
CA SER A 834 -5.98 10.63 -9.38
C SER A 834 -5.11 10.50 -10.64
N LEU A 835 -3.96 11.20 -10.72
CA LEU A 835 -3.19 11.36 -11.96
C LEU A 835 -1.70 10.98 -11.83
N LEU A 836 -1.01 11.40 -10.76
CA LEU A 836 0.40 11.04 -10.56
C LEU A 836 0.52 9.67 -9.91
N ASN A 837 0.81 8.68 -10.73
CA ASN A 837 1.07 7.30 -10.36
C ASN A 837 2.06 6.67 -11.35
N SER A 838 2.59 5.49 -11.02
CA SER A 838 3.59 4.79 -11.82
C SER A 838 3.17 4.58 -13.28
N ASN A 839 1.89 4.27 -13.55
CA ASN A 839 1.39 4.05 -14.90
C ASN A 839 1.48 5.35 -15.74
N GLN A 840 1.13 6.50 -15.16
CA GLN A 840 1.28 7.81 -15.80
C GLN A 840 2.76 8.11 -16.10
N ILE A 841 3.64 7.87 -15.12
CA ILE A 841 5.08 8.12 -15.23
C ILE A 841 5.70 7.25 -16.33
N SER A 842 5.45 5.94 -16.32
CA SER A 842 5.96 4.99 -17.32
C SER A 842 5.42 5.27 -18.72
N LEU A 843 4.13 5.61 -18.87
CA LEU A 843 3.55 5.97 -20.17
C LEU A 843 4.14 7.27 -20.71
N TRP A 844 4.22 8.31 -19.87
CA TRP A 844 4.83 9.59 -20.24
C TRP A 844 6.29 9.39 -20.66
N TYR A 845 7.05 8.60 -19.89
CA TYR A 845 8.46 8.33 -20.18
C TYR A 845 8.65 7.53 -21.47
N SER A 846 7.81 6.51 -21.71
CA SER A 846 7.84 5.74 -22.96
C SER A 846 7.61 6.64 -24.19
N GLN A 847 6.68 7.58 -24.09
CA GLN A 847 6.44 8.57 -25.15
C GLN A 847 7.60 9.58 -25.28
N ARG A 848 8.23 9.97 -24.17
CA ARG A 848 9.41 10.85 -24.15
C ARG A 848 10.59 10.22 -24.86
N ILE A 849 10.88 8.94 -24.60
CA ILE A 849 11.94 8.19 -25.30
C ILE A 849 11.67 8.09 -26.80
N ASN A 850 10.42 7.88 -27.22
CA ASN A 850 10.07 7.86 -28.64
C ASN A 850 10.30 9.23 -29.31
N PHE A 851 9.98 10.34 -28.64
CA PHE A 851 10.29 11.69 -29.11
C PHE A 851 11.80 11.94 -29.22
N ILE A 852 12.58 11.61 -28.18
CA ILE A 852 14.05 11.77 -28.19
C ILE A 852 14.69 10.95 -29.32
N LYS A 853 14.24 9.70 -29.53
CA LYS A 853 14.69 8.85 -30.64
C LYS A 853 14.39 9.49 -32.00
N GLN A 854 13.16 9.99 -32.22
CA GLN A 854 12.75 10.63 -33.47
C GLN A 854 13.43 11.98 -33.75
N LYS A 855 13.76 12.75 -32.71
CA LYS A 855 14.36 14.09 -32.88
C LYS A 855 15.88 14.05 -33.04
N TYR A 856 16.58 13.19 -32.30
CA TYR A 856 18.05 13.23 -32.23
C TYR A 856 18.77 11.97 -32.74
N LEU A 857 18.13 10.80 -32.69
CA LEU A 857 18.82 9.50 -32.87
C LEU A 857 18.34 8.69 -34.10
N SER A 858 17.45 9.25 -34.92
CA SER A 858 17.17 8.75 -36.27
C SER A 858 18.35 9.07 -37.18
N ASP A 859 18.85 8.08 -37.93
CA ASP A 859 20.01 8.25 -38.80
C ASP A 859 19.80 9.42 -39.79
N LYS A 860 20.76 10.35 -39.84
CA LYS A 860 20.77 11.52 -40.74
C LYS A 860 21.06 11.12 -42.22
N GLY A 861 20.69 9.89 -42.63
CA GLY A 861 21.06 9.24 -43.88
C GLY A 861 19.98 9.16 -44.97
N GLU A 862 18.72 9.48 -44.66
CA GLU A 862 17.63 9.56 -45.66
C GLU A 862 16.90 10.92 -45.57
N LYS A 863 17.46 11.94 -46.24
CA LYS A 863 16.83 13.24 -46.51
C LYS A 863 17.22 13.76 -47.89
#